data_AF-A0A918UU12-F1
#
_entry.id   AF-A0A918UU12-F1
#
_cell.length_a   1.000
_cell.length_b   1.000
_cell.length_c   1.000
_cell.angle_alpha   90.00
_cell.angle_beta   90.00
_cell.angle_gamma   90.00
#
_symmetry.space_group_name_H-M   'P 1'
#
loop_
_entity.id
_entity.type
_entity.pdbx_description
1 polymer ?
#
loop_
_entity_poly.entity_id
_entity_poly.type
_entity_poly.pdbx_seq_one_letter_code
_entity_poly.pdbx_strand_id
1 'polypeptide(L)'
;MIDGTIPPRHVLVVGAQCEDARLEGLEDAARALHTALVDPGLGGCVDRGEESLLIGTGLGRERVHAAVVRAARAAQRDRGSLVLALIGHGEGTEGTPLHFVVSGRTNGPELDNMNVPDLLGSVANHPGVTGLLTIVDTCLAGGAVPDASRITMGRQEGGVRFGLLFAAAAKEEAYRMRLSKGLVRLMEEGLPGAGDLLTVDERLLEKLREEIEGQQLGGHVFNGAPAFGDSLWLARNRAAALGHSLGAIAGKAVQDAVRRIDTNLRLTTEEEITAWLREHPPAPGDRSWFAVRRLQEVQAELAAGRKTLRVVNKVFGPELTEESLQLAGLLAGLPLTWVRHEPPRALRDLVEYAAHHGDSMEGAHRALARLVAALAHVTGHGDRLPGDVIGWAQDLGLTATVNSRLRELTGQPHGERAPRLVLVLVDDGGESIVRVDAWLLYGRAVLAHQGFPCPARPDGTTKALAEALAWAGPWANVAGGRLSHIDVAAPTLTLLDRPPEDQIVRKQRLGANYTVTTRWSGLLTPPPDFAIDDMLQVGEQLLASMEEQRRACQSDDEPPGPAWLLEQDLETVEQLQELLVDHGCGQRVWAVTSLPRTDWDFMAQELLEHTPALVWPRQKDIGDAQALQASVRKHWQALPQQIAHAYRKQLSRTVQDPDGDLGPLAAVRTAWHDHDWQAFCQRRARAVVRAPHETTSKERA
;
A
#
# COMPACT_ATOMS: atom_id res chain seq x y z
N MET A 1 0.92 20.26 -1.67
CA MET A 1 2.02 19.31 -1.89
C MET A 1 3.20 19.77 -1.05
N ILE A 2 3.46 19.08 0.06
CA ILE A 2 4.70 19.12 0.83
C ILE A 2 5.03 17.64 0.99
N ASP A 3 6.20 17.21 0.53
CA ASP A 3 6.71 15.87 0.77
C ASP A 3 6.67 15.59 2.28
N GLY A 4 5.91 14.56 2.68
CA GLY A 4 5.70 14.19 4.08
C GLY A 4 6.88 13.45 4.71
N THR A 5 8.11 13.74 4.29
CA THR A 5 9.32 13.16 4.87
C THR A 5 9.69 13.94 6.14
N ILE A 6 9.77 13.24 7.28
CA ILE A 6 10.28 13.81 8.54
C ILE A 6 11.71 14.33 8.28
N PRO A 7 12.02 15.61 8.59
CA PRO A 7 13.35 16.14 8.34
C PRO A 7 14.41 15.39 9.16
N PRO A 8 15.58 15.10 8.59
CA PRO A 8 16.60 14.29 9.23
C PRO A 8 17.15 14.95 10.50
N ARG A 9 17.55 14.14 11.49
CA ARG A 9 18.19 14.61 12.73
C ARG A 9 19.71 14.49 12.59
N HIS A 10 20.45 15.50 12.98
CA HIS A 10 21.91 15.45 12.94
C HIS A 10 22.48 15.22 14.32
N VAL A 11 23.67 14.62 14.38
CA VAL A 11 24.40 14.43 15.63
C VAL A 11 25.84 14.94 15.53
N LEU A 12 26.36 15.41 16.66
CA LEU A 12 27.78 15.59 16.93
C LEU A 12 28.07 15.13 18.37
N VAL A 13 28.95 14.15 18.54
CA VAL A 13 29.48 13.74 19.85
C VAL A 13 30.93 14.19 19.96
N VAL A 14 31.27 14.93 21.02
CA VAL A 14 32.63 15.41 21.29
C VAL A 14 33.15 14.77 22.57
N GLY A 15 34.14 13.90 22.44
CA GLY A 15 34.91 13.32 23.54
C GLY A 15 36.28 13.99 23.68
N ALA A 16 36.42 14.97 24.58
CA ALA A 16 37.66 15.71 24.76
C ALA A 16 38.47 15.16 25.96
N GLN A 17 39.70 14.74 25.69
CA GLN A 17 40.62 14.18 26.68
C GLN A 17 41.70 15.20 27.08
N CYS A 18 42.15 15.13 28.34
CA CYS A 18 43.28 15.92 28.86
C CYS A 18 44.54 15.05 29.04
N GLU A 19 45.72 15.63 28.86
CA GLU A 19 47.01 14.94 29.03
C GLU A 19 47.35 14.71 30.51
N ASP A 20 47.07 15.70 31.34
CA ASP A 20 47.39 15.78 32.77
C ASP A 20 46.33 15.11 33.67
N ALA A 21 45.11 14.94 33.16
CA ALA A 21 44.00 14.30 33.85
C ALA A 21 43.21 13.39 32.89
N ARG A 22 43.73 12.21 32.57
CA ARG A 22 43.02 11.30 31.64
C ARG A 22 41.80 10.65 32.29
N LEU A 23 40.66 10.70 31.58
CA LEU A 23 39.43 9.99 31.94
C LEU A 23 39.40 8.60 31.28
N GLU A 24 39.52 7.55 32.10
CA GLU A 24 39.47 6.16 31.63
C GLU A 24 38.09 5.80 31.06
N GLY A 25 38.07 5.23 29.84
CA GLY A 25 36.84 4.79 29.16
C GLY A 25 36.03 5.92 28.49
N LEU A 26 36.56 7.14 28.42
CA LEU A 26 35.91 8.27 27.74
C LEU A 26 35.67 8.00 26.26
N GLU A 27 36.69 7.46 25.58
CA GLU A 27 36.59 7.17 24.15
C GLU A 27 35.51 6.12 23.87
N ASP A 28 35.47 5.06 24.68
CA ASP A 28 34.46 4.00 24.58
C ASP A 28 33.06 4.53 24.84
N ALA A 29 32.88 5.37 25.86
CA ALA A 29 31.60 6.01 26.17
C ALA A 29 31.12 6.92 25.03
N ALA A 30 32.02 7.72 24.45
CA ALA A 30 31.70 8.60 23.32
C ALA A 30 31.34 7.81 22.06
N ARG A 31 32.07 6.72 21.76
CA ARG A 31 31.76 5.83 20.63
C ARG A 31 30.43 5.09 20.83
N ALA A 32 30.17 4.57 22.03
CA ALA A 32 28.93 3.88 22.34
C ALA A 32 27.72 4.81 22.22
N LEU A 33 27.81 6.03 22.77
CA LEU A 33 26.75 7.03 22.64
C LEU A 33 26.52 7.44 21.19
N HIS A 34 27.58 7.69 20.43
CA HIS A 34 27.46 8.00 19.00
C HIS A 34 26.79 6.86 18.24
N THR A 35 27.22 5.61 18.45
CA THR A 35 26.64 4.41 17.83
C THR A 35 25.13 4.32 18.10
N ALA A 36 24.72 4.49 19.35
CA ALA A 36 23.31 4.44 19.72
C ALA A 36 22.50 5.61 19.13
N LEU A 37 23.10 6.80 19.00
CA LEU A 37 22.44 7.98 18.42
C LEU A 37 22.26 7.87 16.91
N VAL A 38 23.18 7.24 16.18
CA VAL A 38 23.07 7.06 14.72
C VAL A 38 22.32 5.80 14.30
N ASP A 39 22.09 4.85 15.20
CA ASP A 39 21.29 3.65 14.90
C ASP A 39 19.86 4.05 14.49
N PRO A 40 19.38 3.62 13.29
CA PRO A 40 18.05 4.00 12.78
C PRO A 40 16.87 3.59 13.66
N GLY A 41 17.01 2.48 14.39
CA GLY A 41 16.01 1.92 15.31
C GLY A 41 16.07 2.53 16.72
N LEU A 42 17.16 3.21 17.07
CA LEU A 42 17.35 3.92 18.33
C LEU A 42 17.30 5.44 18.13
N GLY A 43 18.45 6.10 17.99
CA GLY A 43 18.53 7.55 17.90
C GLY A 43 18.13 8.13 16.54
N GLY A 44 18.26 7.38 15.46
CA GLY A 44 17.83 7.81 14.11
C GLY A 44 18.50 9.09 13.62
N CYS A 45 19.69 9.43 14.12
CA CYS A 45 20.46 10.56 13.63
C CYS A 45 21.30 10.16 12.40
N VAL A 46 21.55 11.12 11.51
CA VAL A 46 22.38 10.94 10.32
C VAL A 46 23.85 10.80 10.73
N ASP A 47 24.44 9.65 10.40
CA ASP A 47 25.87 9.46 10.51
C ASP A 47 26.61 10.17 9.37
N ARG A 48 27.63 10.96 9.73
CA ARG A 48 28.52 11.68 8.81
C ARG A 48 29.99 11.30 9.04
N GLY A 49 30.25 10.16 9.66
CA GLY A 49 31.60 9.67 9.95
C GLY A 49 32.35 10.62 10.90
N GLU A 50 33.53 11.10 10.48
CA GLU A 50 34.37 11.98 11.31
C GLU A 50 33.73 13.35 11.61
N GLU A 51 32.64 13.72 10.91
CA GLU A 51 31.90 14.96 11.19
C GLU A 51 30.80 14.78 12.26
N SER A 52 30.41 13.55 12.60
CA SER A 52 29.41 13.23 13.63
C SER A 52 30.05 12.79 14.96
N LEU A 53 31.34 12.44 14.95
CA LEU A 53 32.10 12.04 16.14
C LEU A 53 33.51 12.66 16.16
N LEU A 54 33.82 13.39 17.23
CA LEU A 54 35.13 13.99 17.46
C LEU A 54 35.69 13.51 18.81
N ILE A 55 36.71 12.65 18.78
CA ILE A 55 37.40 12.17 19.98
C ILE A 55 38.88 12.50 19.88
N GLY A 56 39.48 12.99 20.97
CA GLY A 56 40.93 13.13 21.03
C GLY A 56 41.43 13.93 22.23
N THR A 57 42.74 13.92 22.40
CA THR A 57 43.45 14.73 23.40
C THR A 57 43.80 16.09 22.81
N GLY A 58 43.58 17.18 23.57
CA GLY A 58 43.95 18.53 23.13
C GLY A 58 43.31 18.95 21.80
N LEU A 59 42.01 18.69 21.63
CA LEU A 59 41.28 18.96 20.39
C LEU A 59 41.37 20.43 19.96
N GLY A 60 41.45 21.36 20.91
CA GLY A 60 41.52 22.79 20.72
C GLY A 60 40.14 23.42 20.50
N ARG A 61 39.96 24.63 21.06
CA ARG A 61 38.73 25.44 20.99
C ARG A 61 38.23 25.62 19.57
N GLU A 62 39.11 26.05 18.66
CA GLU A 62 38.74 26.33 17.27
C GLU A 62 38.24 25.10 16.52
N ARG A 63 38.85 23.93 16.76
CA ARG A 63 38.45 22.68 16.10
C ARG A 63 37.07 22.23 16.55
N VAL A 64 36.82 22.25 17.85
CA VAL A 64 35.52 21.87 18.44
C VAL A 64 34.44 22.85 18.01
N HIS A 65 34.70 24.16 18.10
CA HIS A 65 33.77 25.19 17.63
C HIS A 65 33.44 25.03 16.14
N ALA A 66 34.45 24.82 15.28
CA ALA A 66 34.23 24.61 13.85
C ALA A 66 33.39 23.35 13.57
N ALA A 67 33.58 22.27 14.34
CA ALA A 67 32.76 21.06 14.22
C ALA A 67 31.29 21.32 14.58
N VAL A 68 31.03 22.03 15.68
CA VAL A 68 29.67 22.40 16.10
C VAL A 68 28.99 23.28 15.04
N VAL A 69 29.71 24.26 14.47
CA VAL A 69 29.20 25.11 13.39
C VAL A 69 28.86 24.28 12.14
N ARG A 70 29.70 23.32 11.75
CA ARG A 70 29.40 22.42 10.63
C ARG A 70 28.17 21.55 10.91
N ALA A 71 28.01 21.06 12.13
CA ALA A 71 26.85 20.28 12.53
C ALA A 71 25.55 21.12 12.48
N ALA A 72 25.56 22.33 13.02
CA ALA A 72 24.43 23.25 12.96
C ALA A 72 24.06 23.66 11.52
N ARG A 73 25.05 23.88 10.64
CA ARG A 73 24.81 24.18 9.22
C ARG A 73 24.20 23.01 8.47
N ALA A 74 24.52 21.77 8.82
CA ALA A 74 23.86 20.61 8.20
C ALA A 74 22.41 20.51 8.64
N ALA A 75 22.13 20.64 9.94
CA ALA A 75 20.76 20.70 10.45
C ALA A 75 19.96 21.84 9.81
N GLN A 76 20.57 23.00 9.60
CA GLN A 76 19.95 24.09 8.85
C GLN A 76 19.59 23.70 7.41
N ARG A 77 20.53 23.09 6.65
CA ARG A 77 20.30 22.72 5.26
C ARG A 77 19.11 21.77 5.12
N ASP A 78 19.00 20.83 6.04
CA ASP A 78 18.00 19.78 5.96
C ASP A 78 16.72 20.12 6.77
N ARG A 79 16.66 21.34 7.34
CA ARG A 79 15.59 21.80 8.24
C ARG A 79 15.35 20.84 9.41
N GLY A 80 16.44 20.22 9.87
CA GLY A 80 16.49 19.21 10.90
C GLY A 80 16.82 19.76 12.29
N SER A 81 16.75 18.86 13.27
CA SER A 81 17.25 19.12 14.62
C SER A 81 18.70 18.66 14.77
N LEU A 82 19.39 19.17 15.79
CA LEU A 82 20.75 18.78 16.15
C LEU A 82 20.78 18.15 17.55
N VAL A 83 21.41 16.98 17.66
CA VAL A 83 21.82 16.36 18.93
C VAL A 83 23.31 16.65 19.15
N LEU A 84 23.66 17.30 20.25
CA LEU A 84 25.04 17.64 20.62
C LEU A 84 25.41 16.98 21.94
N ALA A 85 26.43 16.13 21.96
CA ALA A 85 26.95 15.54 23.19
C ALA A 85 28.37 16.05 23.48
N LEU A 86 28.61 16.51 24.72
CA LEU A 86 29.91 16.94 25.22
C LEU A 86 30.31 16.03 26.39
N ILE A 87 31.40 15.28 26.22
CA ILE A 87 31.88 14.28 27.19
C ILE A 87 33.35 14.57 27.50
N GLY A 88 33.66 14.78 28.77
CA GLY A 88 35.02 15.10 29.21
C GLY A 88 35.08 15.94 30.46
N HIS A 89 36.15 16.72 30.60
CA HIS A 89 36.32 17.60 31.75
C HIS A 89 35.51 18.89 31.61
N GLY A 90 34.96 19.33 32.74
CA GLY A 90 34.28 20.61 32.89
C GLY A 90 35.02 21.44 33.94
N GLU A 91 35.24 22.71 33.64
CA GLU A 91 35.87 23.68 34.52
C GLU A 91 34.93 24.84 34.82
N GLY A 92 35.08 25.39 36.01
CA GLY A 92 34.30 26.52 36.51
C GLY A 92 34.52 26.70 38.00
N THR A 93 34.25 27.90 38.48
CA THR A 93 34.13 28.22 39.91
C THR A 93 32.66 28.34 40.30
N GLU A 94 32.38 28.35 41.60
CA GLU A 94 31.01 28.39 42.12
C GLU A 94 30.21 29.58 41.54
N GLY A 95 29.10 29.28 40.85
CA GLY A 95 28.23 30.30 40.24
C GLY A 95 28.69 30.85 38.88
N THR A 96 29.72 30.25 38.27
CA THR A 96 30.21 30.63 36.94
C THR A 96 29.74 29.64 35.86
N PRO A 97 29.65 30.07 34.58
CA PRO A 97 29.25 29.19 33.48
C PRO A 97 30.24 28.04 33.29
N LEU A 98 29.72 26.89 32.88
CA LEU A 98 30.54 25.72 32.54
C LEU A 98 31.46 26.02 31.36
N HIS A 99 32.75 25.71 31.53
CA HIS A 99 33.74 25.66 30.45
C HIS A 99 34.11 24.20 30.16
N PHE A 100 33.84 23.73 28.93
CA PHE A 100 34.23 22.40 28.48
C PHE A 100 35.71 22.41 28.08
N VAL A 101 36.51 21.55 28.70
CA VAL A 101 37.96 21.54 28.55
C VAL A 101 38.34 20.88 27.23
N VAL A 102 38.94 21.68 26.33
CA VAL A 102 39.35 21.25 24.99
C VAL A 102 40.81 21.57 24.69
N SER A 103 41.46 22.36 25.55
CA SER A 103 42.88 22.73 25.48
C SER A 103 43.81 21.52 25.66
N GLY A 104 43.33 20.44 26.27
CA GLY A 104 44.11 19.26 26.61
C GLY A 104 44.83 19.34 27.95
N ARG A 105 44.63 20.42 28.73
CA ARG A 105 45.15 20.57 30.08
C ARG A 105 44.08 21.13 31.02
N THR A 106 44.02 20.57 32.23
CA THR A 106 43.14 21.11 33.27
C THR A 106 43.72 22.39 33.87
N ASN A 107 42.88 23.33 34.28
CA ASN A 107 43.23 24.66 34.79
C ASN A 107 44.06 25.51 33.79
N GLY A 108 43.87 25.26 32.48
CA GLY A 108 44.42 26.11 31.43
C GLY A 108 43.76 27.50 31.40
N PRO A 109 44.28 28.45 30.60
CA PRO A 109 43.61 29.74 30.41
C PRO A 109 42.15 29.54 29.96
N GLU A 110 41.20 30.19 30.62
CA GLU A 110 39.76 30.04 30.33
C GLU A 110 39.43 30.29 28.85
N LEU A 111 40.18 31.17 28.19
CA LEU A 111 40.04 31.50 26.76
C LEU A 111 40.32 30.32 25.83
N ASP A 112 41.03 29.29 26.30
CA ASP A 112 41.37 28.09 25.52
C ASP A 112 40.30 27.00 25.66
N ASN A 113 39.33 27.18 26.55
CA ASN A 113 38.22 26.27 26.79
C ASN A 113 36.89 26.82 26.23
N MET A 114 35.89 25.95 26.08
CA MET A 114 34.61 26.30 25.46
C MET A 114 33.58 26.69 26.49
N ASN A 115 33.15 27.95 26.53
CA ASN A 115 31.98 28.36 27.32
C ASN A 115 30.71 27.68 26.78
N VAL A 116 30.15 26.75 27.55
CA VAL A 116 29.06 25.88 27.11
C VAL A 116 27.72 26.63 27.02
N PRO A 117 27.27 27.41 28.01
CA PRO A 117 26.05 28.22 27.88
C PRO A 117 26.02 29.11 26.63
N ASP A 118 27.14 29.77 26.32
CA ASP A 118 27.25 30.65 25.17
C ASP A 118 27.18 29.89 23.84
N LEU A 119 27.83 28.72 23.79
CA LEU A 119 27.78 27.80 22.66
C LEU A 119 26.35 27.32 22.40
N LEU A 120 25.70 26.77 23.44
CA LEU A 120 24.35 26.19 23.32
C LEU A 120 23.31 27.26 22.96
N GLY A 121 23.38 28.44 23.58
CA GLY A 121 22.49 29.56 23.25
C GLY A 121 22.66 30.03 21.79
N SER A 122 23.89 30.03 21.28
CA SER A 122 24.20 30.41 19.89
C SER A 122 23.69 29.37 18.89
N VAL A 123 23.86 28.07 19.19
CA VAL A 123 23.40 26.97 18.34
C VAL A 123 21.87 26.88 18.33
N ALA A 124 21.23 27.01 19.50
CA ALA A 124 19.77 26.96 19.61
C ALA A 124 19.09 28.09 18.81
N ASN A 125 19.75 29.23 18.65
CA ASN A 125 19.30 30.37 17.85
C ASN A 125 19.86 30.39 16.41
N HIS A 126 20.53 29.32 15.98
CA HIS A 126 21.05 29.27 14.63
C HIS A 126 19.89 29.21 13.62
N PRO A 127 19.79 30.15 12.66
CA PRO A 127 18.67 30.17 11.73
C PRO A 127 18.49 28.85 10.98
N GLY A 128 17.27 28.34 10.95
CA GLY A 128 16.89 27.12 10.21
C GLY A 128 17.14 25.79 10.93
N VAL A 129 17.75 25.80 12.13
CA VAL A 129 17.79 24.62 12.99
C VAL A 129 16.45 24.51 13.72
N THR A 130 15.76 23.36 13.60
CA THR A 130 14.38 23.21 14.14
C THR A 130 14.32 22.80 15.61
N GLY A 131 15.47 22.42 16.18
CA GLY A 131 15.64 22.18 17.62
C GLY A 131 17.04 21.71 17.98
N LEU A 132 17.43 21.92 19.24
CA LEU A 132 18.71 21.48 19.80
C LEU A 132 18.48 20.60 21.03
N LEU A 133 18.92 19.35 20.98
CA LEU A 133 19.00 18.46 22.14
C LEU A 133 20.48 18.30 22.55
N THR A 134 20.79 18.53 23.81
CA THR A 134 22.17 18.52 24.31
C THR A 134 22.34 17.51 25.45
N ILE A 135 23.46 16.79 25.44
CA ILE A 135 23.89 15.88 26.50
C ILE A 135 25.25 16.38 27.01
N VAL A 136 25.35 16.71 28.30
CA VAL A 136 26.59 17.22 28.91
C VAL A 136 27.01 16.27 30.04
N ASP A 137 28.06 15.49 29.77
CA ASP A 137 28.63 14.51 30.70
C ASP A 137 30.02 14.97 31.15
N THR A 138 30.01 16.00 31.99
CA THR A 138 31.18 16.66 32.56
C THR A 138 30.94 16.95 34.04
N CYS A 139 31.99 17.22 34.81
CA CYS A 139 31.84 17.87 36.11
C CYS A 139 31.17 19.24 35.95
N LEU A 140 30.42 19.70 36.96
CA LEU A 140 29.75 21.00 36.99
C LEU A 140 28.72 21.19 35.85
N ALA A 141 28.21 20.11 35.26
CA ALA A 141 27.39 20.14 34.05
C ALA A 141 26.09 20.98 34.18
N GLY A 142 25.56 21.16 35.39
CA GLY A 142 24.44 22.07 35.66
C GLY A 142 24.73 23.54 35.31
N GLY A 143 26.00 23.93 35.21
CA GLY A 143 26.43 25.24 34.70
C GLY A 143 26.33 25.40 33.18
N ALA A 144 25.84 24.39 32.44
CA ALA A 144 25.65 24.43 30.99
C ALA A 144 24.36 25.13 30.54
N VAL A 145 23.42 25.39 31.45
CA VAL A 145 22.11 25.98 31.13
C VAL A 145 22.31 27.41 30.57
N PRO A 146 21.87 27.70 29.33
CA PRO A 146 21.94 29.05 28.78
C PRO A 146 21.04 30.03 29.53
N ASP A 147 21.46 31.31 29.60
CA ASP A 147 20.61 32.37 30.12
C ASP A 147 19.28 32.44 29.35
N ALA A 148 18.18 32.65 30.08
CA ALA A 148 16.84 32.75 29.50
C ALA A 148 16.76 33.83 28.40
N SER A 149 17.48 34.94 28.57
CA SER A 149 17.59 36.02 27.59
C SER A 149 18.17 35.56 26.25
N ARG A 150 19.15 34.65 26.26
CA ARG A 150 19.77 34.11 25.05
C ARG A 150 18.83 33.20 24.28
N ILE A 151 17.98 32.43 24.98
CA ILE A 151 16.99 31.55 24.34
C ILE A 151 15.78 32.34 23.81
N THR A 152 15.32 33.34 24.56
CA THR A 152 14.06 34.05 24.28
C THR A 152 14.20 35.29 23.40
N MET A 153 15.32 36.00 23.46
CA MET A 153 15.55 37.25 22.70
C MET A 153 16.56 37.09 21.55
N GLY A 154 16.89 35.85 21.18
CA GLY A 154 17.81 35.56 20.09
C GLY A 154 17.18 35.68 18.69
N ARG A 155 17.95 35.32 17.65
CA ARG A 155 17.57 35.49 16.24
C ARG A 155 16.32 34.71 15.80
N GLN A 156 15.83 33.78 16.62
CA GLN A 156 14.59 33.03 16.39
C GLN A 156 13.39 33.63 17.14
N GLU A 157 13.53 34.80 17.78
CA GLU A 157 12.45 35.56 18.45
C GLU A 157 11.62 34.71 19.44
N GLY A 158 12.30 33.81 20.16
CA GLY A 158 11.67 32.92 21.14
C GLY A 158 11.08 31.64 20.55
N GLY A 159 11.04 31.46 19.23
CA GLY A 159 10.60 30.25 18.52
C GLY A 159 11.55 29.05 18.61
N VAL A 160 12.33 28.93 19.70
CA VAL A 160 13.37 27.92 19.88
C VAL A 160 12.80 26.66 20.55
N ARG A 161 13.30 25.49 20.13
CA ARG A 161 13.12 24.20 20.82
C ARG A 161 14.46 23.73 21.36
N PHE A 162 14.58 23.62 22.67
CA PHE A 162 15.83 23.29 23.35
C PHE A 162 15.59 22.24 24.44
N GLY A 163 16.42 21.22 24.47
CA GLY A 163 16.47 20.21 25.54
C GLY A 163 17.91 19.99 25.98
N LEU A 164 18.14 19.86 27.27
CA LEU A 164 19.45 19.63 27.86
C LEU A 164 19.33 18.53 28.92
N LEU A 165 20.23 17.55 28.86
CA LEU A 165 20.50 16.55 29.89
C LEU A 165 21.91 16.78 30.42
N PHE A 166 22.07 16.83 31.74
CA PHE A 166 23.38 17.07 32.36
C PHE A 166 23.66 16.09 33.50
N ALA A 167 24.92 15.65 33.60
CA ALA A 167 25.33 14.53 34.45
C ALA A 167 25.42 14.84 35.94
N ALA A 168 25.63 16.12 36.29
CA ALA A 168 25.80 16.58 37.66
C ALA A 168 25.25 18.00 37.84
N ALA A 169 24.77 18.33 39.04
CA ALA A 169 24.39 19.68 39.40
C ALA A 169 25.59 20.66 39.29
N ALA A 170 25.31 21.97 39.28
CA ALA A 170 26.34 23.01 39.10
C ALA A 170 27.43 23.07 40.19
N LYS A 171 27.33 22.24 41.24
CA LYS A 171 28.26 22.15 42.38
C LYS A 171 28.75 20.73 42.65
N GLU A 172 28.53 19.81 41.73
CA GLU A 172 28.88 18.40 41.89
C GLU A 172 29.79 17.91 40.76
N GLU A 173 30.58 16.88 41.08
CA GLU A 173 31.38 16.16 40.10
C GLU A 173 30.53 15.09 39.41
N ALA A 174 30.79 14.87 38.12
CA ALA A 174 30.25 13.75 37.37
C ALA A 174 31.31 12.65 37.29
N TYR A 175 30.91 11.39 37.41
CA TYR A 175 31.86 10.28 37.50
C TYR A 175 31.71 9.30 36.34
N ARG A 176 32.85 8.88 35.77
CA ARG A 176 32.98 7.70 34.88
C ARG A 176 32.03 7.66 33.67
N MET A 177 31.61 8.84 33.20
CA MET A 177 30.66 9.02 32.09
C MET A 177 29.36 8.23 32.31
N ARG A 178 28.89 8.20 33.57
CA ARG A 178 27.72 7.42 33.98
C ARG A 178 26.45 7.88 33.27
N LEU A 179 26.31 9.18 32.96
CA LEU A 179 25.18 9.67 32.17
C LEU A 179 25.21 9.06 30.77
N SER A 180 26.33 9.17 30.05
CA SER A 180 26.43 8.67 28.67
C SER A 180 26.19 7.15 28.61
N LYS A 181 26.77 6.39 29.55
CA LYS A 181 26.60 4.94 29.63
C LYS A 181 25.18 4.54 30.01
N GLY A 182 24.58 5.21 31.00
CA GLY A 182 23.19 4.98 31.40
C GLY A 182 22.21 5.33 30.28
N LEU A 183 22.48 6.39 29.53
CA LEU A 183 21.66 6.77 28.39
C LEU A 183 21.70 5.76 27.26
N VAL A 184 22.89 5.25 26.89
CA VAL A 184 23.03 4.17 25.91
C VAL A 184 22.20 2.95 26.32
N ARG A 185 22.36 2.51 27.58
CA ARG A 185 21.62 1.38 28.12
C ARG A 185 20.11 1.61 28.07
N LEU A 186 19.65 2.79 28.48
CA LEU A 186 18.23 3.14 28.47
C LEU A 186 17.66 3.25 27.04
N MET A 187 18.45 3.69 26.06
CA MET A 187 18.05 3.67 24.65
C MET A 187 17.91 2.24 24.12
N GLU A 188 18.82 1.34 24.50
CA GLU A 188 18.80 -0.07 24.10
C GLU A 188 17.65 -0.86 24.75
N GLU A 189 17.37 -0.61 26.03
CA GLU A 189 16.34 -1.31 26.80
C GLU A 189 14.94 -0.67 26.61
N GLY A 190 14.88 0.65 26.52
CA GLY A 190 13.64 1.45 26.48
C GLY A 190 13.01 1.69 27.86
N LEU A 191 12.05 2.61 27.91
CA LEU A 191 11.31 2.96 29.13
C LEU A 191 9.82 2.59 29.01
N PRO A 192 9.33 1.56 29.73
CA PRO A 192 7.92 1.18 29.70
C PRO A 192 6.98 2.35 30.02
N GLY A 193 5.91 2.51 29.23
CA GLY A 193 4.90 3.55 29.45
C GLY A 193 5.29 4.99 29.06
N ALA A 194 6.47 5.21 28.46
CA ALA A 194 6.95 6.52 28.02
C ALA A 194 6.55 6.92 26.58
N GLY A 195 5.69 6.15 25.92
CA GLY A 195 5.29 6.38 24.51
C GLY A 195 6.38 6.02 23.49
N ASP A 196 6.15 6.23 22.20
CA ASP A 196 7.03 5.77 21.10
C ASP A 196 8.42 6.42 21.06
N LEU A 197 8.56 7.59 21.67
CA LEU A 197 9.78 8.40 21.67
C LEU A 197 10.15 8.75 23.11
N LEU A 198 11.42 8.55 23.46
CA LEU A 198 11.99 9.06 24.70
C LEU A 198 12.27 10.57 24.53
N THR A 199 11.75 11.38 25.43
CA THR A 199 11.99 12.83 25.50
C THR A 199 12.75 13.17 26.79
N VAL A 200 13.32 14.38 26.85
CA VAL A 200 13.91 14.88 28.10
C VAL A 200 12.76 15.32 29.01
N ASP A 201 12.27 14.43 29.85
CA ASP A 201 11.19 14.68 30.80
C ASP A 201 11.51 14.11 32.19
N GLU A 202 10.64 14.35 33.17
CA GLU A 202 10.86 13.85 34.54
C GLU A 202 10.88 12.31 34.60
N ARG A 203 10.18 11.60 33.71
CA ARG A 203 10.18 10.13 33.70
C ARG A 203 11.53 9.58 33.27
N LEU A 204 12.12 10.15 32.22
CA LEU A 204 13.48 9.81 31.79
C LEU A 204 14.49 10.10 32.92
N LEU A 205 14.35 11.26 33.57
CA LEU A 205 15.25 11.68 34.64
C LEU A 205 15.12 10.79 35.88
N GLU A 206 13.91 10.43 36.30
CA GLU A 206 13.65 9.49 37.40
C GLU A 206 14.35 8.16 37.14
N LYS A 207 14.16 7.59 35.94
CA LYS A 207 14.80 6.32 35.58
C LYS A 207 16.33 6.40 35.58
N LEU A 208 16.90 7.47 35.03
CA LEU A 208 18.35 7.67 35.05
C LEU A 208 18.89 7.86 36.48
N ARG A 209 18.14 8.54 37.37
CA ARG A 209 18.51 8.71 38.78
C ARG A 209 18.45 7.39 39.56
N GLU A 210 17.55 6.48 39.21
CA GLU A 210 17.51 5.13 39.80
C GLU A 210 18.72 4.29 39.40
N GLU A 211 19.22 4.43 38.17
CA GLU A 211 20.33 3.63 37.64
C GLU A 211 21.71 4.20 37.94
N ILE A 212 21.78 5.51 38.17
CA ILE A 212 23.03 6.24 38.35
C ILE A 212 23.11 6.75 39.78
N GLU A 213 23.84 6.01 40.62
CA GLU A 213 24.12 6.40 42.00
C GLU A 213 25.24 7.46 42.08
N GLY A 214 25.16 8.35 43.07
CA GLY A 214 26.28 9.22 43.47
C GLY A 214 26.51 10.48 42.64
N GLN A 215 25.56 10.89 41.79
CA GLN A 215 25.57 12.18 41.08
C GLN A 215 24.13 12.68 40.83
N GLN A 216 23.89 13.99 40.96
CA GLN A 216 22.56 14.57 40.72
C GLN A 216 22.37 14.91 39.24
N LEU A 217 21.63 14.06 38.53
CA LEU A 217 21.24 14.31 37.15
C LEU A 217 20.09 15.32 37.08
N GLY A 218 20.14 16.18 36.07
CA GLY A 218 19.07 17.10 35.77
C GLY A 218 18.85 17.28 34.29
N GLY A 219 17.72 17.91 33.98
CA GLY A 219 17.35 18.27 32.64
C GLY A 219 16.74 19.67 32.59
N HIS A 220 16.79 20.27 31.41
CA HIS A 220 16.16 21.54 31.14
C HIS A 220 15.52 21.50 29.76
N VAL A 221 14.28 21.97 29.64
CA VAL A 221 13.54 22.01 28.38
C VAL A 221 12.91 23.37 28.19
N PHE A 222 13.03 23.89 26.97
CA PHE A 222 12.36 25.11 26.51
C PHE A 222 11.70 24.85 25.15
N ASN A 223 10.44 25.23 25.01
CA ASN A 223 9.69 25.12 23.76
C ASN A 223 8.85 26.38 23.55
N GLY A 224 9.35 27.30 22.73
CA GLY A 224 8.63 28.52 22.36
C GLY A 224 8.09 28.52 20.92
N ALA A 225 8.19 27.41 20.20
CA ALA A 225 7.66 27.30 18.84
C ALA A 225 6.13 27.04 18.83
N PRO A 226 5.36 27.63 17.90
CA PRO A 226 3.93 27.36 17.77
C PRO A 226 3.67 25.86 17.52
N ALA A 227 2.54 25.36 18.01
CA ALA A 227 2.18 23.95 18.24
C ALA A 227 2.14 23.02 16.99
N PHE A 228 2.75 23.41 15.87
CA PHE A 228 2.92 22.59 14.67
C PHE A 228 4.34 22.02 14.63
N GLY A 229 4.47 20.73 14.93
CA GLY A 229 5.71 19.95 14.85
C GLY A 229 5.84 18.94 15.99
N ASP A 230 6.46 17.80 15.72
CA ASP A 230 6.75 16.78 16.73
C ASP A 230 7.63 17.36 17.86
N SER A 231 7.43 16.90 19.09
CA SER A 231 8.24 17.26 20.26
C SER A 231 9.72 16.92 20.03
N LEU A 232 10.63 17.72 20.58
CA LEU A 232 12.05 17.39 20.58
C LEU A 232 12.28 16.09 21.37
N TRP A 233 12.74 15.05 20.68
CA TRP A 233 12.94 13.71 21.24
C TRP A 233 14.42 13.35 21.25
N LEU A 234 14.80 12.42 22.13
CA LEU A 234 16.13 11.87 22.30
C LEU A 234 16.33 10.64 21.40
N ALA A 235 15.55 9.59 21.65
CA ALA A 235 15.64 8.28 20.99
C ALA A 235 14.26 7.66 20.81
N ARG A 236 14.14 6.67 19.93
CA ARG A 236 12.95 5.81 19.84
C ARG A 236 12.88 4.91 21.06
N ASN A 237 11.69 4.75 21.63
CA ASN A 237 11.49 3.93 22.81
C ASN A 237 11.28 2.46 22.42
N ARG A 238 12.30 1.62 22.59
CA ARG A 238 12.18 0.18 22.33
C ARG A 238 11.16 -0.53 23.22
N ALA A 239 10.96 -0.04 24.44
CA ALA A 239 9.96 -0.58 25.34
C ALA A 239 8.53 -0.21 24.92
N ALA A 240 8.32 0.78 24.04
CA ALA A 240 7.01 0.98 23.40
C ALA A 240 6.73 -0.15 22.39
N ALA A 241 7.72 -0.52 21.58
CA ALA A 241 7.60 -1.66 20.66
C ALA A 241 7.38 -3.01 21.37
N LEU A 242 7.91 -3.16 22.60
CA LEU A 242 7.75 -4.36 23.43
C LEU A 242 6.53 -4.31 24.38
N GLY A 243 6.12 -3.11 24.80
CA GLY A 243 5.05 -2.85 25.76
C GLY A 243 3.66 -2.69 25.13
N HIS A 244 3.58 -2.61 23.81
CA HIS A 244 2.31 -2.74 23.11
C HIS A 244 2.03 -4.23 22.84
N SER A 245 1.18 -4.86 23.65
CA SER A 245 0.63 -6.17 23.29
C SER A 245 -0.19 -6.09 21.99
N LEU A 246 -0.62 -4.88 21.60
CA LEU A 246 -1.37 -4.53 20.39
C LEU A 246 -0.45 -3.88 19.33
N GLY A 247 -0.54 -4.24 18.05
CA GLY A 247 0.23 -3.54 17.01
C GLY A 247 -0.36 -2.15 16.73
N ALA A 248 0.30 -1.36 15.88
CA ALA A 248 -0.13 0.02 15.61
C ALA A 248 -1.58 0.12 15.07
N ILE A 249 -2.02 -0.88 14.30
CA ILE A 249 -3.36 -0.92 13.71
C ILE A 249 -4.39 -1.27 14.78
N ALA A 250 -4.12 -2.32 15.56
CA ALA A 250 -4.93 -2.71 16.70
C ALA A 250 -5.04 -1.59 17.75
N GLY A 251 -3.92 -0.96 18.10
CA GLY A 251 -3.86 0.14 19.05
C GLY A 251 -4.69 1.34 18.61
N LYS A 252 -4.64 1.71 17.32
CA LYS A 252 -5.50 2.75 16.76
C LYS A 252 -6.99 2.38 16.83
N ALA A 253 -7.36 1.15 16.47
CA ALA A 253 -8.74 0.69 16.53
C ALA A 253 -9.30 0.74 17.97
N VAL A 254 -8.51 0.33 18.96
CA VAL A 254 -8.85 0.43 20.39
C VAL A 254 -8.96 1.89 20.80
N GLN A 255 -8.01 2.74 20.43
CA GLN A 255 -8.03 4.16 20.77
C GLN A 255 -9.27 4.86 20.19
N ASP A 256 -9.63 4.58 18.94
CA ASP A 256 -10.80 5.16 18.28
C ASP A 256 -12.11 4.70 18.95
N ALA A 257 -12.19 3.45 19.40
CA ALA A 257 -13.32 2.95 20.17
C ALA A 257 -13.41 3.59 21.57
N VAL A 258 -12.28 3.63 22.29
CA VAL A 258 -12.18 4.15 23.66
C VAL A 258 -12.46 5.65 23.72
N ARG A 259 -11.97 6.45 22.77
CA ARG A 259 -12.22 7.90 22.72
C ARG A 259 -13.70 8.27 22.66
N ARG A 260 -14.55 7.38 22.14
CA ARG A 260 -16.01 7.57 22.08
C ARG A 260 -16.72 7.21 23.39
N ILE A 261 -16.04 6.49 24.27
CA ILE A 261 -16.50 6.16 25.62
C ILE A 261 -16.04 7.27 26.57
N ASP A 262 -14.73 7.49 26.64
CA ASP A 262 -14.09 8.52 27.47
C ASP A 262 -12.76 8.94 26.84
N THR A 263 -12.57 10.24 26.66
CA THR A 263 -11.35 10.84 26.11
C THR A 263 -10.09 10.60 26.97
N ASN A 264 -10.26 10.35 28.27
CA ASN A 264 -9.18 10.09 29.22
C ASN A 264 -8.87 8.62 29.42
N LEU A 265 -9.78 7.72 29.04
CA LEU A 265 -9.56 6.29 29.16
C LEU A 265 -8.42 5.84 28.23
N ARG A 266 -7.55 4.99 28.75
CA ARG A 266 -6.41 4.42 28.02
C ARG A 266 -6.42 2.92 28.28
N LEU A 267 -6.65 2.15 27.23
CA LEU A 267 -6.55 0.70 27.21
C LEU A 267 -5.48 0.36 26.17
N THR A 268 -4.43 -0.31 26.62
CA THR A 268 -3.22 -0.57 25.84
C THR A 268 -2.94 -2.06 25.65
N THR A 269 -3.63 -2.93 26.41
CA THR A 269 -3.53 -4.39 26.29
C THR A 269 -4.89 -5.07 26.11
N GLU A 270 -4.90 -6.31 25.61
CA GLU A 270 -6.12 -7.11 25.44
C GLU A 270 -6.72 -7.49 26.81
N GLU A 271 -5.88 -7.73 27.80
CA GLU A 271 -6.25 -8.03 29.18
C GLU A 271 -6.95 -6.83 29.83
N GLU A 272 -6.43 -5.62 29.65
CA GLU A 272 -7.06 -4.37 30.11
C GLU A 272 -8.44 -4.17 29.48
N ILE A 273 -8.56 -4.39 28.16
CA ILE A 273 -9.85 -4.30 27.45
C ILE A 273 -10.83 -5.32 28.02
N THR A 274 -10.38 -6.55 28.25
CA THR A 274 -11.21 -7.64 28.79
C THR A 274 -11.69 -7.36 30.20
N ALA A 275 -10.82 -6.84 31.07
CA ALA A 275 -11.16 -6.46 32.43
C ALA A 275 -12.18 -5.31 32.42
N TRP A 276 -11.93 -4.27 31.62
CA TRP A 276 -12.80 -3.10 31.54
C TRP A 276 -14.20 -3.47 31.04
N LEU A 277 -14.31 -4.28 29.98
CA LEU A 277 -15.60 -4.74 29.44
C LEU A 277 -16.38 -5.65 30.40
N ARG A 278 -15.70 -6.35 31.31
CA ARG A 278 -16.35 -7.16 32.35
C ARG A 278 -16.99 -6.29 33.42
N GLU A 279 -16.32 -5.19 33.78
CA GLU A 279 -16.81 -4.23 34.76
C GLU A 279 -17.90 -3.31 34.18
N HIS A 280 -17.88 -3.08 32.86
CA HIS A 280 -18.79 -2.19 32.15
C HIS A 280 -19.52 -2.91 31.02
N PRO A 281 -20.44 -3.84 31.33
CA PRO A 281 -21.20 -4.54 30.30
C PRO A 281 -22.10 -3.56 29.51
N PRO A 282 -22.32 -3.78 28.20
CA PRO A 282 -23.15 -2.92 27.39
C PRO A 282 -24.60 -2.95 27.88
N ALA A 283 -25.05 -1.86 28.48
CA ALA A 283 -26.43 -1.70 28.93
C ALA A 283 -27.26 -0.93 27.87
N PRO A 284 -28.39 -1.49 27.37
CA PRO A 284 -29.27 -0.78 26.46
C PRO A 284 -29.79 0.51 27.10
N GLY A 285 -29.66 1.65 26.40
CA GLY A 285 -30.15 2.96 26.86
C GLY A 285 -29.08 3.91 27.40
N ASP A 286 -27.83 3.44 27.57
CA ASP A 286 -26.69 4.31 27.87
C ASP A 286 -26.19 5.04 26.62
N ARG A 287 -25.78 6.31 26.76
CA ARG A 287 -25.23 7.13 25.65
C ARG A 287 -23.97 6.49 25.07
N SER A 288 -23.21 5.73 25.88
CA SER A 288 -22.02 4.99 25.47
C SER A 288 -22.28 3.61 24.87
N TRP A 289 -23.53 3.12 24.80
CA TRP A 289 -23.84 1.75 24.40
C TRP A 289 -23.18 1.33 23.08
N PHE A 290 -23.29 2.17 22.03
CA PHE A 290 -22.67 1.89 20.73
C PHE A 290 -21.14 1.86 20.81
N ALA A 291 -20.53 2.70 21.65
CA ALA A 291 -19.09 2.77 21.80
C ALA A 291 -18.53 1.56 22.58
N VAL A 292 -19.22 1.14 23.65
CA VAL A 292 -18.89 -0.08 24.41
C VAL A 292 -19.06 -1.32 23.53
N ARG A 293 -20.15 -1.40 22.76
CA ARG A 293 -20.37 -2.49 21.80
C ARG A 293 -19.25 -2.54 20.75
N ARG A 294 -18.82 -1.39 20.22
CA ARG A 294 -17.69 -1.35 19.28
C ARG A 294 -16.39 -1.84 19.94
N LEU A 295 -16.13 -1.49 21.19
CA LEU A 295 -14.96 -1.99 21.91
C LEU A 295 -14.99 -3.52 22.11
N GLN A 296 -16.17 -4.11 22.34
CA GLN A 296 -16.34 -5.57 22.36
C GLN A 296 -16.07 -6.22 21.00
N GLU A 297 -16.52 -5.60 19.90
CA GLU A 297 -16.21 -6.06 18.55
C GLU A 297 -14.69 -6.01 18.28
N VAL A 298 -14.03 -4.91 18.66
CA VAL A 298 -12.57 -4.78 18.55
C VAL A 298 -11.87 -5.86 19.37
N GLN A 299 -12.33 -6.17 20.59
CA GLN A 299 -11.78 -7.28 21.39
C GLN A 299 -11.90 -8.63 20.68
N ALA A 300 -13.05 -8.92 20.06
CA ALA A 300 -13.24 -10.14 19.28
C ALA A 300 -12.32 -10.18 18.03
N GLU A 301 -12.16 -9.05 17.35
CA GLU A 301 -11.21 -8.88 16.23
C GLU A 301 -9.76 -9.13 16.66
N LEU A 302 -9.35 -8.64 17.84
CA LEU A 302 -8.02 -8.90 18.41
C LEU A 302 -7.80 -10.39 18.69
N ALA A 303 -8.77 -11.04 19.33
CA ALA A 303 -8.70 -12.47 19.63
C ALA A 303 -8.59 -13.31 18.35
N ALA A 304 -9.39 -12.99 17.32
CA ALA A 304 -9.34 -13.64 16.01
C ALA A 304 -8.02 -13.37 15.29
N GLY A 305 -7.52 -12.13 15.31
CA GLY A 305 -6.23 -11.73 14.75
C GLY A 305 -5.07 -12.49 15.39
N ARG A 306 -5.00 -12.55 16.72
CA ARG A 306 -3.97 -13.29 17.47
C ARG A 306 -4.01 -14.79 17.20
N LYS A 307 -5.22 -15.37 17.13
CA LYS A 307 -5.38 -16.79 16.77
C LYS A 307 -4.88 -17.06 15.36
N THR A 308 -5.23 -16.19 14.42
CA THR A 308 -4.77 -16.26 13.03
C THR A 308 -3.26 -16.15 12.96
N LEU A 309 -2.67 -15.12 13.57
CA LEU A 309 -1.22 -14.88 13.57
C LEU A 309 -0.42 -16.09 14.05
N ARG A 310 -0.87 -16.75 15.13
CA ARG A 310 -0.23 -17.98 15.62
C ARG A 310 -0.24 -19.10 14.57
N VAL A 311 -1.36 -19.31 13.91
CA VAL A 311 -1.52 -20.36 12.90
C VAL A 311 -0.72 -20.02 11.63
N VAL A 312 -0.85 -18.82 11.08
CA VAL A 312 -0.11 -18.44 9.87
C VAL A 312 1.39 -18.36 10.11
N ASN A 313 1.85 -17.88 11.26
CA ASN A 313 3.29 -17.85 11.56
C ASN A 313 3.86 -19.27 11.73
N LYS A 314 3.11 -20.19 12.33
CA LYS A 314 3.52 -21.60 12.47
C LYS A 314 3.58 -22.32 11.12
N VAL A 315 2.55 -22.14 10.30
CA VAL A 315 2.34 -22.93 9.07
C VAL A 315 3.11 -22.34 7.88
N PHE A 316 3.04 -21.02 7.70
CA PHE A 316 3.60 -20.33 6.53
C PHE A 316 4.88 -19.57 6.84
N GLY A 317 5.09 -19.17 8.10
CA GLY A 317 6.21 -18.30 8.53
C GLY A 317 7.58 -18.63 7.94
N PRO A 318 8.03 -19.90 7.91
CA PRO A 318 9.34 -20.26 7.35
C PRO A 318 9.54 -19.92 5.86
N GLU A 319 8.45 -19.79 5.09
CA GLU A 319 8.47 -19.53 3.64
C GLU A 319 8.17 -18.07 3.30
N LEU A 320 7.79 -17.24 4.28
CA LEU A 320 7.37 -15.87 4.03
C LEU A 320 8.57 -14.93 3.84
N THR A 321 8.58 -14.27 2.68
CA THR A 321 9.43 -13.12 2.34
C THR A 321 8.60 -11.82 2.34
N GLU A 322 9.25 -10.66 2.35
CA GLU A 322 8.58 -9.36 2.18
C GLU A 322 7.75 -9.31 0.89
N GLU A 323 8.29 -9.83 -0.21
CA GLU A 323 7.60 -9.94 -1.50
C GLU A 323 6.35 -10.84 -1.39
N SER A 324 6.45 -11.97 -0.70
CA SER A 324 5.31 -12.88 -0.50
C SER A 324 4.21 -12.25 0.37
N LEU A 325 4.58 -11.43 1.36
CA LEU A 325 3.64 -10.69 2.20
C LEU A 325 2.92 -9.60 1.39
N GLN A 326 3.66 -8.90 0.54
CA GLN A 326 3.08 -7.91 -0.37
C GLN A 326 2.10 -8.57 -1.36
N LEU A 327 2.52 -9.67 -1.98
CA LEU A 327 1.67 -10.44 -2.88
C LEU A 327 0.44 -11.01 -2.15
N ALA A 328 0.61 -11.58 -0.96
CA ALA A 328 -0.51 -12.11 -0.18
C ALA A 328 -1.51 -11.00 0.21
N GLY A 329 -1.04 -9.82 0.60
CA GLY A 329 -1.90 -8.66 0.87
C GLY A 329 -2.69 -8.23 -0.37
N LEU A 330 -2.05 -8.19 -1.54
CA LEU A 330 -2.70 -7.89 -2.81
C LEU A 330 -3.76 -8.96 -3.19
N LEU A 331 -3.39 -10.24 -3.13
CA LEU A 331 -4.28 -11.37 -3.43
C LEU A 331 -5.41 -11.53 -2.40
N ALA A 332 -5.25 -11.01 -1.18
CA ALA A 332 -6.31 -10.93 -0.19
C ALA A 332 -7.34 -9.82 -0.49
N GLY A 333 -7.00 -8.88 -1.38
CA GLY A 333 -7.81 -7.69 -1.69
C GLY A 333 -7.65 -6.57 -0.67
N LEU A 334 -6.49 -6.47 0.00
CA LEU A 334 -6.20 -5.32 0.86
C LEU A 334 -5.96 -4.06 0.02
N PRO A 335 -6.24 -2.85 0.53
CA PRO A 335 -6.07 -1.63 -0.26
C PRO A 335 -4.66 -1.46 -0.79
N LEU A 336 -4.57 -1.16 -2.08
CA LEU A 336 -3.31 -1.03 -2.80
C LEU A 336 -2.35 0.01 -2.17
N THR A 337 -2.90 1.14 -1.74
CA THR A 337 -2.14 2.19 -1.04
C THR A 337 -1.48 1.68 0.24
N TRP A 338 -2.11 0.70 0.89
CA TRP A 338 -1.62 0.11 2.12
C TRP A 338 -0.57 -0.98 1.86
N VAL A 339 -0.71 -1.75 0.78
CA VAL A 339 0.25 -2.80 0.36
C VAL A 339 1.59 -2.22 -0.14
N ARG A 340 1.63 -0.97 -0.61
CA ARG A 340 2.85 -0.31 -1.14
C ARG A 340 3.64 0.49 -0.09
N HIS A 341 3.32 0.38 1.19
CA HIS A 341 4.09 1.11 2.20
C HIS A 341 5.56 0.66 2.21
N GLU A 342 6.45 1.64 2.23
CA GLU A 342 7.88 1.47 2.52
C GLU A 342 8.15 2.02 3.94
N PRO A 343 8.76 1.25 4.86
CA PRO A 343 9.19 -0.15 4.70
C PRO A 343 8.02 -1.14 4.57
N PRO A 344 8.25 -2.34 4.00
CA PRO A 344 7.23 -3.37 3.83
C PRO A 344 6.55 -3.74 5.15
N ARG A 345 5.25 -4.05 5.06
CA ARG A 345 4.43 -4.38 6.24
C ARG A 345 4.78 -5.76 6.78
N ALA A 346 4.82 -5.88 8.10
CA ALA A 346 5.02 -7.17 8.75
C ALA A 346 3.76 -8.06 8.62
N LEU A 347 3.92 -9.38 8.77
CA LEU A 347 2.78 -10.31 8.81
C LEU A 347 1.72 -9.90 9.84
N ARG A 348 2.17 -9.38 11.00
CA ARG A 348 1.29 -8.85 12.05
C ARG A 348 0.39 -7.74 11.52
N ASP A 349 0.94 -6.79 10.75
CA ASP A 349 0.18 -5.67 10.20
C ASP A 349 -0.90 -6.15 9.22
N LEU A 350 -0.60 -7.14 8.37
CA LEU A 350 -1.58 -7.74 7.44
C LEU A 350 -2.75 -8.35 8.21
N VAL A 351 -2.44 -9.12 9.26
CA VAL A 351 -3.44 -9.81 10.07
C VAL A 351 -4.27 -8.82 10.88
N GLU A 352 -3.66 -7.82 11.51
CA GLU A 352 -4.40 -6.78 12.25
C GLU A 352 -5.27 -5.96 11.31
N TYR A 353 -4.76 -5.59 10.13
CA TYR A 353 -5.56 -4.88 9.13
C TYR A 353 -6.78 -5.70 8.69
N ALA A 354 -6.57 -6.97 8.33
CA ALA A 354 -7.64 -7.87 7.91
C ALA A 354 -8.64 -8.18 9.05
N ALA A 355 -8.21 -8.19 10.30
CA ALA A 355 -9.08 -8.38 11.45
C ALA A 355 -10.00 -7.16 11.68
N HIS A 356 -9.43 -5.95 11.64
CA HIS A 356 -10.12 -4.71 12.04
C HIS A 356 -10.84 -3.97 10.91
N HIS A 357 -10.37 -4.13 9.67
CA HIS A 357 -10.92 -3.44 8.49
C HIS A 357 -11.59 -4.42 7.53
N GLY A 358 -11.75 -5.70 7.93
CA GLY A 358 -12.57 -6.64 7.20
C GLY A 358 -14.03 -6.22 7.29
N ASP A 359 -14.60 -5.80 6.16
CA ASP A 359 -15.95 -5.25 6.05
C ASP A 359 -16.99 -6.12 6.79
N SER A 360 -17.52 -5.59 7.91
CA SER A 360 -18.48 -6.29 8.77
C SER A 360 -19.78 -6.62 8.05
N MET A 361 -20.10 -5.90 6.97
CA MET A 361 -21.28 -6.14 6.14
C MET A 361 -21.19 -7.45 5.34
N GLU A 362 -19.99 -7.94 5.04
CA GLU A 362 -19.78 -9.18 4.26
C GLU A 362 -19.61 -10.44 5.13
N GLY A 363 -19.69 -10.30 6.46
CA GLY A 363 -19.51 -11.36 7.46
C GLY A 363 -18.23 -11.20 8.28
N ALA A 364 -18.31 -11.54 9.58
CA ALA A 364 -17.19 -11.40 10.51
C ALA A 364 -15.91 -12.07 9.97
N HIS A 365 -14.79 -11.36 10.04
CA HIS A 365 -13.45 -11.87 9.73
C HIS A 365 -13.24 -12.40 8.29
N ARG A 366 -14.10 -12.02 7.34
CA ARG A 366 -13.97 -12.43 5.93
C ARG A 366 -12.61 -12.06 5.32
N ALA A 367 -12.08 -10.88 5.65
CA ALA A 367 -10.76 -10.47 5.18
C ALA A 367 -9.63 -11.35 5.73
N LEU A 368 -9.74 -11.87 6.97
CA LEU A 368 -8.79 -12.86 7.49
C LEU A 368 -8.84 -14.17 6.69
N ALA A 369 -10.04 -14.64 6.35
CA ALA A 369 -10.19 -15.81 5.48
C ALA A 369 -9.56 -15.60 4.10
N ARG A 370 -9.76 -14.42 3.49
CA ARG A 370 -9.14 -14.06 2.21
C ARG A 370 -7.61 -14.00 2.32
N LEU A 371 -7.08 -13.43 3.40
CA LEU A 371 -5.65 -13.36 3.66
C LEU A 371 -5.03 -14.75 3.85
N VAL A 372 -5.64 -15.62 4.63
CA VAL A 372 -5.14 -17.00 4.83
C VAL A 372 -5.19 -17.81 3.54
N ALA A 373 -6.23 -17.66 2.72
CA ALA A 373 -6.27 -18.29 1.40
C ALA A 373 -5.18 -17.75 0.46
N ALA A 374 -4.90 -16.45 0.50
CA ALA A 374 -3.80 -15.85 -0.26
C ALA A 374 -2.43 -16.35 0.22
N LEU A 375 -2.20 -16.42 1.54
CA LEU A 375 -0.99 -16.99 2.13
C LEU A 375 -0.78 -18.46 1.72
N ALA A 376 -1.84 -19.27 1.76
CA ALA A 376 -1.79 -20.64 1.28
C ALA A 376 -1.45 -20.73 -0.21
N HIS A 377 -1.99 -19.83 -1.04
CA HIS A 377 -1.67 -19.79 -2.47
C HIS A 377 -0.20 -19.44 -2.72
N VAL A 378 0.32 -18.38 -2.10
CA VAL A 378 1.70 -17.91 -2.34
C VAL A 378 2.77 -18.87 -1.78
N THR A 379 2.44 -19.64 -0.75
CA THR A 379 3.31 -20.67 -0.16
C THR A 379 3.10 -22.06 -0.79
N GLY A 380 2.41 -22.16 -1.93
CA GLY A 380 2.27 -23.43 -2.64
C GLY A 380 1.32 -24.46 -2.01
N HIS A 381 0.53 -24.07 -1.00
CA HIS A 381 -0.49 -24.90 -0.36
C HIS A 381 -1.88 -24.81 -1.02
N GLY A 382 -1.93 -24.41 -2.29
CA GLY A 382 -3.16 -24.12 -3.03
C GLY A 382 -4.08 -25.33 -3.26
N ASP A 383 -3.52 -26.53 -3.36
CA ASP A 383 -4.29 -27.76 -3.67
C ASP A 383 -4.81 -28.45 -2.42
N ARG A 384 -4.12 -28.28 -1.29
CA ARG A 384 -4.49 -28.88 -0.01
C ARG A 384 -4.06 -28.00 1.15
N LEU A 385 -5.05 -27.50 1.89
CA LEU A 385 -4.80 -26.72 3.09
C LEU A 385 -4.18 -27.57 4.22
N PRO A 386 -3.18 -27.05 4.95
CA PRO A 386 -2.63 -27.70 6.14
C PRO A 386 -3.69 -27.91 7.23
N GLY A 387 -3.54 -28.97 8.03
CA GLY A 387 -4.50 -29.34 9.08
C GLY A 387 -4.76 -28.24 10.11
N ASP A 388 -3.71 -27.51 10.52
CA ASP A 388 -3.83 -26.38 11.44
C ASP A 388 -4.69 -25.24 10.87
N VAL A 389 -4.61 -25.00 9.55
CA VAL A 389 -5.43 -23.99 8.85
C VAL A 389 -6.88 -24.44 8.76
N ILE A 390 -7.12 -25.73 8.52
CA ILE A 390 -8.47 -26.30 8.50
C ILE A 390 -9.11 -26.16 9.88
N GLY A 391 -8.40 -26.55 10.95
CA GLY A 391 -8.90 -26.42 12.33
C GLY A 391 -9.17 -24.96 12.70
N TRP A 392 -8.26 -24.04 12.34
CA TRP A 392 -8.48 -22.60 12.51
C TRP A 392 -9.74 -22.09 11.79
N ALA A 393 -9.93 -22.49 10.53
CA ALA A 393 -11.07 -22.06 9.73
C ALA A 393 -12.39 -22.61 10.28
N GLN A 394 -12.39 -23.84 10.81
CA GLN A 394 -13.56 -24.42 11.48
C GLN A 394 -13.89 -23.66 12.76
N ASP A 395 -12.89 -23.37 13.59
CA ASP A 395 -13.10 -22.68 14.87
C ASP A 395 -13.65 -21.26 14.71
N LEU A 396 -13.32 -20.57 13.61
CA LEU A 396 -13.83 -19.24 13.30
C LEU A 396 -15.04 -19.24 12.35
N GLY A 397 -15.51 -20.41 11.90
CA GLY A 397 -16.62 -20.52 10.93
C GLY A 397 -16.28 -20.00 9.53
N LEU A 398 -14.99 -19.95 9.16
CA LEU A 398 -14.48 -19.35 7.92
C LEU A 398 -14.22 -20.35 6.79
N THR A 399 -14.44 -21.65 7.00
CA THR A 399 -14.11 -22.73 6.05
C THR A 399 -14.61 -22.48 4.63
N ALA A 400 -15.89 -22.11 4.47
CA ALA A 400 -16.47 -21.86 3.15
C ALA A 400 -15.81 -20.67 2.44
N THR A 401 -15.51 -19.61 3.18
CA THR A 401 -14.88 -18.39 2.65
C THR A 401 -13.43 -18.65 2.23
N VAL A 402 -12.65 -19.37 3.04
CA VAL A 402 -11.27 -19.78 2.69
C VAL A 402 -11.30 -20.61 1.42
N ASN A 403 -12.13 -21.65 1.36
CA ASN A 403 -12.23 -22.53 0.19
C ASN A 403 -12.73 -21.79 -1.06
N SER A 404 -13.65 -20.84 -0.90
CA SER A 404 -14.11 -20.01 -2.02
C SER A 404 -12.99 -19.13 -2.55
N ARG A 405 -12.27 -18.42 -1.66
CA ARG A 405 -11.18 -17.53 -2.09
C ARG A 405 -10.02 -18.33 -2.70
N LEU A 406 -9.69 -19.48 -2.15
CA LEU A 406 -8.63 -20.33 -2.69
C LEU A 406 -8.99 -20.79 -4.11
N ARG A 407 -10.24 -21.23 -4.34
CA ARG A 407 -10.74 -21.57 -5.69
C ARG A 407 -10.71 -20.39 -6.66
N GLU A 408 -10.94 -19.16 -6.20
CA GLU A 408 -10.82 -17.98 -7.06
C GLU A 408 -9.36 -17.72 -7.48
N LEU A 409 -8.41 -17.94 -6.56
CA LEU A 409 -6.97 -17.72 -6.80
C LEU A 409 -6.33 -18.85 -7.62
N THR A 410 -6.78 -20.09 -7.42
CA THR A 410 -6.29 -21.26 -8.17
C THR A 410 -7.05 -21.50 -9.48
N GLY A 411 -8.22 -20.88 -9.64
CA GLY A 411 -8.98 -20.92 -10.89
C GLY A 411 -8.20 -20.27 -12.02
N GLN A 412 -7.78 -21.07 -13.00
CA GLN A 412 -6.97 -20.63 -14.13
C GLN A 412 -7.84 -20.40 -15.37
N PRO A 413 -8.18 -19.15 -15.71
CA PRO A 413 -8.65 -18.84 -17.05
C PRO A 413 -7.52 -19.16 -18.05
N HIS A 414 -7.78 -20.07 -18.99
CA HIS A 414 -6.89 -20.35 -20.13
C HIS A 414 -5.49 -20.93 -19.79
N GLY A 415 -5.30 -21.46 -18.58
CA GLY A 415 -4.06 -22.16 -18.18
C GLY A 415 -2.87 -21.25 -17.83
N GLU A 416 -3.03 -19.93 -17.83
CA GLU A 416 -1.96 -18.99 -17.49
C GLU A 416 -2.18 -18.35 -16.11
N ARG A 417 -1.14 -18.37 -15.27
CA ARG A 417 -1.11 -17.67 -13.97
C ARG A 417 -0.64 -16.23 -14.15
N ALA A 418 -1.43 -15.44 -14.88
CA ALA A 418 -1.08 -14.06 -15.21
C ALA A 418 -2.17 -13.07 -14.74
N PRO A 419 -1.78 -11.84 -14.37
CA PRO A 419 -2.72 -10.77 -14.12
C PRO A 419 -3.48 -10.39 -15.40
N ARG A 420 -4.79 -10.17 -15.27
CA ARG A 420 -5.71 -9.76 -16.34
C ARG A 420 -6.38 -8.45 -15.97
N LEU A 421 -6.43 -7.50 -16.90
CA LEU A 421 -7.14 -6.24 -16.71
C LEU A 421 -8.47 -6.28 -17.44
N VAL A 422 -9.57 -6.04 -16.73
CA VAL A 422 -10.89 -5.87 -17.31
C VAL A 422 -11.22 -4.38 -17.31
N LEU A 423 -11.55 -3.83 -18.48
CA LEU A 423 -11.94 -2.44 -18.67
C LEU A 423 -13.38 -2.41 -19.16
N VAL A 424 -14.27 -1.71 -18.47
CA VAL A 424 -15.65 -1.50 -18.91
C VAL A 424 -15.84 -0.05 -19.28
N LEU A 425 -16.21 0.20 -20.52
CA LEU A 425 -16.54 1.54 -21.03
C LEU A 425 -18.02 1.81 -20.69
N VAL A 426 -18.24 2.76 -19.78
CA VAL A 426 -19.57 3.10 -19.27
C VAL A 426 -20.11 4.29 -20.07
N ASP A 427 -21.26 4.11 -20.72
CA ASP A 427 -22.00 5.17 -21.41
C ASP A 427 -22.97 5.92 -20.48
N ASP A 428 -23.41 7.11 -20.91
CA ASP A 428 -24.45 7.91 -20.26
C ASP A 428 -25.88 7.63 -20.77
N GLY A 429 -26.06 6.60 -21.61
CA GLY A 429 -27.31 6.33 -22.32
C GLY A 429 -27.50 7.15 -23.61
N GLY A 430 -26.60 8.10 -23.93
CA GLY A 430 -26.63 8.94 -25.13
C GLY A 430 -25.41 8.75 -26.03
N GLU A 431 -24.85 7.53 -26.05
CA GLU A 431 -23.71 7.08 -26.88
C GLU A 431 -22.32 7.58 -26.44
N SER A 432 -22.23 8.50 -25.47
CA SER A 432 -20.96 9.03 -24.98
C SER A 432 -20.42 8.22 -23.81
N ILE A 433 -19.15 7.79 -23.91
CA ILE A 433 -18.46 7.15 -22.80
C ILE A 433 -18.08 8.20 -21.75
N VAL A 434 -18.61 8.06 -20.54
CA VAL A 434 -18.41 8.99 -19.42
C VAL A 434 -17.39 8.49 -18.40
N ARG A 435 -17.11 7.18 -18.37
CA ARG A 435 -16.17 6.57 -17.42
C ARG A 435 -15.61 5.27 -17.97
N VAL A 436 -14.36 4.97 -17.61
CA VAL A 436 -13.77 3.63 -17.76
C VAL A 436 -13.61 3.05 -16.37
N ASP A 437 -14.30 1.96 -16.08
CA ASP A 437 -14.09 1.21 -14.85
C ASP A 437 -13.07 0.09 -15.10
N ALA A 438 -12.06 0.02 -14.24
CA ALA A 438 -10.95 -0.92 -14.38
C ALA A 438 -10.90 -1.89 -13.20
N TRP A 439 -10.85 -3.19 -13.49
CA TRP A 439 -10.63 -4.25 -12.51
C TRP A 439 -9.38 -5.02 -12.85
N LEU A 440 -8.47 -5.12 -11.87
CA LEU A 440 -7.31 -6.00 -11.97
C LEU A 440 -7.66 -7.36 -11.34
N LEU A 441 -7.51 -8.42 -12.12
CA LEU A 441 -7.79 -9.78 -11.72
C LEU A 441 -6.51 -10.62 -11.72
N TYR A 442 -6.49 -11.64 -10.85
CA TYR A 442 -5.55 -12.75 -10.90
C TYR A 442 -6.34 -14.04 -10.74
N GLY A 443 -6.25 -14.93 -11.74
CA GLY A 443 -7.22 -16.01 -11.88
C GLY A 443 -8.64 -15.44 -11.98
N ARG A 444 -9.53 -15.87 -11.09
CA ARG A 444 -10.87 -15.30 -10.92
C ARG A 444 -10.98 -14.30 -9.78
N ALA A 445 -9.92 -14.07 -9.02
CA ALA A 445 -9.93 -13.13 -7.90
C ALA A 445 -9.80 -11.68 -8.40
N VAL A 446 -10.70 -10.81 -7.95
CA VAL A 446 -10.49 -9.35 -8.09
C VAL A 446 -9.47 -8.92 -7.05
N LEU A 447 -8.43 -8.23 -7.50
CA LEU A 447 -7.36 -7.66 -6.66
C LEU A 447 -7.69 -6.22 -6.28
N ALA A 448 -8.09 -5.44 -7.28
CA ALA A 448 -8.41 -4.03 -7.10
C ALA A 448 -9.37 -3.54 -8.19
N HIS A 449 -10.03 -2.42 -7.90
CA HIS A 449 -10.94 -1.73 -8.79
C HIS A 449 -10.71 -0.22 -8.71
N GLN A 450 -10.78 0.47 -9.85
CA GLN A 450 -10.77 1.93 -9.90
C GLN A 450 -11.54 2.44 -11.12
N GLY A 451 -12.34 3.49 -10.93
CA GLY A 451 -13.03 4.22 -12.00
C GLY A 451 -12.22 5.43 -12.48
N PHE A 452 -12.20 5.65 -13.79
CA PHE A 452 -11.49 6.73 -14.48
C PHE A 452 -12.50 7.57 -15.28
N PRO A 453 -12.79 8.82 -14.87
CA PRO A 453 -13.75 9.66 -15.58
C PRO A 453 -13.24 10.02 -16.98
N CYS A 454 -14.12 9.93 -17.97
CA CYS A 454 -13.85 10.36 -19.34
C CYS A 454 -14.34 11.81 -19.51
N PRO A 455 -13.45 12.79 -19.75
CA PRO A 455 -13.89 14.13 -20.11
C PRO A 455 -14.61 14.08 -21.46
N ALA A 456 -15.62 14.95 -21.65
CA ALA A 456 -16.37 15.11 -22.90
C ALA A 456 -15.50 15.76 -24.01
N ARG A 457 -14.45 15.06 -24.41
CA ARG A 457 -13.50 15.42 -25.47
C ARG A 457 -13.28 14.21 -26.36
N PRO A 458 -12.91 14.41 -27.65
CA PRO A 458 -12.70 13.30 -28.58
C PRO A 458 -11.65 12.27 -28.12
N ASP A 459 -10.69 12.68 -27.29
CA ASP A 459 -9.62 11.86 -26.73
C ASP A 459 -9.86 11.39 -25.29
N GLY A 460 -11.03 11.72 -24.71
CA GLY A 460 -11.33 11.46 -23.29
C GLY A 460 -11.24 9.97 -22.92
N THR A 461 -11.84 9.11 -23.74
CA THR A 461 -11.78 7.65 -23.55
C THR A 461 -10.35 7.13 -23.67
N THR A 462 -9.59 7.59 -24.67
CA THR A 462 -8.19 7.19 -24.88
C THR A 462 -7.31 7.57 -23.69
N LYS A 463 -7.53 8.76 -23.11
CA LYS A 463 -6.84 9.22 -21.90
C LYS A 463 -7.20 8.36 -20.69
N ALA A 464 -8.48 8.08 -20.47
CA ALA A 464 -8.94 7.23 -19.36
C ALA A 464 -8.36 5.80 -19.47
N LEU A 465 -8.33 5.22 -20.67
CA LEU A 465 -7.67 3.93 -20.93
C LEU A 465 -6.17 3.97 -20.58
N ALA A 466 -5.47 5.06 -20.95
CA ALA A 466 -4.05 5.23 -20.64
C ALA A 466 -3.77 5.34 -19.13
N GLU A 467 -4.64 6.03 -18.39
CA GLU A 467 -4.58 6.16 -16.94
C GLU A 467 -4.88 4.84 -16.24
N ALA A 468 -5.91 4.10 -16.69
CA ALA A 468 -6.23 2.76 -16.18
C ALA A 468 -5.05 1.78 -16.35
N LEU A 469 -4.37 1.82 -17.50
CA LEU A 469 -3.17 1.01 -17.74
C LEU A 469 -1.97 1.44 -16.90
N ALA A 470 -1.81 2.75 -16.67
CA ALA A 470 -0.77 3.26 -15.79
C ALA A 470 -1.00 2.83 -14.33
N TRP A 471 -2.25 2.82 -13.90
CA TRP A 471 -2.66 2.35 -12.58
C TRP A 471 -2.43 0.85 -12.41
N ALA A 472 -2.84 0.02 -13.38
CA ALA A 472 -2.77 -1.44 -13.26
C ALA A 472 -1.34 -1.99 -13.34
N GLY A 473 -0.44 -1.34 -14.10
CA GLY A 473 0.90 -1.83 -14.40
C GLY A 473 1.76 -2.23 -13.19
N PRO A 474 1.94 -1.36 -12.18
CA PRO A 474 2.71 -1.68 -10.99
C PRO A 474 2.18 -2.92 -10.23
N TRP A 475 0.85 -3.07 -10.15
CA TRP A 475 0.22 -4.17 -9.41
C TRP A 475 0.25 -5.49 -10.16
N ALA A 476 0.16 -5.45 -11.50
CA ALA A 476 0.37 -6.63 -12.32
C ALA A 476 1.77 -7.21 -12.09
N ASN A 477 2.80 -6.34 -12.05
CA ASN A 477 4.18 -6.78 -11.81
C ASN A 477 4.32 -7.49 -10.45
N VAL A 478 3.66 -7.00 -9.41
CA VAL A 478 3.63 -7.67 -8.09
C VAL A 478 2.86 -9.00 -8.17
N ALA A 479 1.73 -9.06 -8.89
CA ALA A 479 0.82 -10.19 -8.91
C ALA A 479 1.28 -11.42 -9.72
N GLY A 480 2.36 -11.35 -10.49
CA GLY A 480 2.80 -12.47 -11.33
C GLY A 480 3.44 -12.09 -12.67
N GLY A 481 3.63 -10.80 -12.95
CA GLY A 481 4.45 -10.34 -14.07
C GLY A 481 3.82 -9.22 -14.90
N ARG A 482 4.38 -8.98 -16.09
CA ARG A 482 3.91 -7.89 -16.96
C ARG A 482 2.47 -8.15 -17.41
N LEU A 483 1.61 -7.14 -17.28
CA LEU A 483 0.25 -7.17 -17.85
C LEU A 483 0.30 -7.42 -19.35
N SER A 484 -0.29 -8.53 -19.80
CA SER A 484 -0.34 -8.95 -21.20
C SER A 484 -1.77 -9.09 -21.74
N HIS A 485 -2.75 -9.39 -20.88
CA HIS A 485 -4.13 -9.66 -21.28
C HIS A 485 -5.09 -8.56 -20.79
N ILE A 486 -5.92 -8.06 -21.71
CA ILE A 486 -6.92 -7.03 -21.43
C ILE A 486 -8.27 -7.45 -22.01
N ASP A 487 -9.30 -7.56 -21.17
CA ASP A 487 -10.68 -7.61 -21.63
C ASP A 487 -11.22 -6.18 -21.70
N VAL A 488 -11.79 -5.77 -22.84
CA VAL A 488 -12.45 -4.46 -22.95
C VAL A 488 -13.92 -4.66 -23.31
N ALA A 489 -14.80 -4.36 -22.36
CA ALA A 489 -16.23 -4.36 -22.55
C ALA A 489 -16.71 -2.99 -23.01
N ALA A 490 -17.36 -2.93 -24.16
CA ALA A 490 -17.82 -1.69 -24.75
C ALA A 490 -19.26 -1.81 -25.28
N PRO A 491 -20.00 -0.70 -25.33
CA PRO A 491 -21.29 -0.64 -26.00
C PRO A 491 -21.13 -0.90 -27.50
N THR A 492 -22.20 -1.35 -28.16
CA THR A 492 -22.21 -1.77 -29.56
C THR A 492 -21.63 -0.70 -30.50
N LEU A 493 -22.14 0.53 -30.46
CA LEU A 493 -21.63 1.63 -31.29
C LEU A 493 -20.11 1.85 -31.10
N THR A 494 -19.61 1.75 -29.86
CA THR A 494 -18.18 1.90 -29.59
C THR A 494 -17.37 0.72 -30.16
N LEU A 495 -17.88 -0.51 -30.09
CA LEU A 495 -17.22 -1.67 -30.71
C LEU A 495 -17.08 -1.52 -32.23
N LEU A 496 -18.07 -0.91 -32.87
CA LEU A 496 -18.12 -0.75 -34.32
C LEU A 496 -17.27 0.43 -34.80
N ASP A 497 -17.54 1.63 -34.27
CA ASP A 497 -16.93 2.88 -34.75
C ASP A 497 -15.53 3.12 -34.18
N ARG A 498 -15.34 2.76 -32.90
CA ARG A 498 -14.13 3.07 -32.13
C ARG A 498 -13.60 1.83 -31.39
N PRO A 499 -13.33 0.75 -32.12
CA PRO A 499 -12.94 -0.55 -31.57
C PRO A 499 -11.79 -0.42 -30.54
N PRO A 500 -11.91 -1.07 -29.37
CA PRO A 500 -10.92 -0.97 -28.31
C PRO A 500 -9.48 -1.28 -28.71
N GLU A 501 -9.26 -2.28 -29.56
CA GLU A 501 -7.92 -2.71 -29.95
C GLU A 501 -7.18 -1.69 -30.85
N ASP A 502 -7.90 -0.83 -31.57
CA ASP A 502 -7.32 0.20 -32.44
C ASP A 502 -7.03 1.51 -31.68
N GLN A 503 -7.48 1.64 -30.43
CA GLN A 503 -7.26 2.84 -29.59
C GLN A 503 -5.77 3.11 -29.38
N ILE A 504 -5.33 4.35 -29.60
CA ILE A 504 -3.92 4.74 -29.50
C ILE A 504 -3.58 5.15 -28.06
N VAL A 505 -3.02 4.24 -27.29
CA VAL A 505 -2.55 4.48 -25.93
C VAL A 505 -1.02 4.58 -25.91
N ARG A 506 -0.48 5.66 -25.33
CA ARG A 506 0.98 5.90 -25.26
C ARG A 506 1.68 5.80 -26.63
N LYS A 507 1.05 6.40 -27.66
CA LYS A 507 1.53 6.45 -29.06
C LYS A 507 1.50 5.12 -29.82
N GLN A 508 0.89 4.07 -29.28
CA GLN A 508 0.75 2.77 -29.96
C GLN A 508 -0.68 2.25 -29.82
N ARG A 509 -1.13 1.40 -30.76
CA ARG A 509 -2.44 0.76 -30.65
C ARG A 509 -2.48 -0.22 -29.48
N LEU A 510 -3.61 -0.32 -28.79
CA LEU A 510 -3.77 -1.21 -27.65
C LEU A 510 -3.48 -2.67 -28.02
N GLY A 511 -4.02 -3.16 -29.14
CA GLY A 511 -3.80 -4.52 -29.64
C GLY A 511 -2.36 -4.82 -30.10
N ALA A 512 -1.52 -3.79 -30.25
CA ALA A 512 -0.09 -3.99 -30.55
C ALA A 512 0.69 -4.47 -29.32
N ASN A 513 0.32 -3.98 -28.13
CA ASN A 513 1.05 -4.22 -26.88
C ASN A 513 0.44 -5.31 -26.01
N TYR A 514 -0.86 -5.58 -26.20
CA TYR A 514 -1.64 -6.47 -25.35
C TYR A 514 -2.45 -7.46 -26.18
N THR A 515 -2.82 -8.58 -25.58
CA THR A 515 -3.84 -9.49 -26.08
C THR A 515 -5.18 -8.90 -25.64
N VAL A 516 -5.88 -8.26 -26.56
CA VAL A 516 -7.15 -7.58 -26.29
C VAL A 516 -8.29 -8.52 -26.67
N THR A 517 -9.13 -8.86 -25.70
CA THR A 517 -10.41 -9.54 -25.93
C THR A 517 -11.53 -8.52 -25.78
N THR A 518 -12.20 -8.22 -26.88
CA THR A 518 -13.35 -7.33 -26.92
C THR A 518 -14.60 -8.07 -26.42
N ARG A 519 -15.31 -7.44 -25.50
CA ARG A 519 -16.57 -7.91 -24.92
C ARG A 519 -17.66 -6.91 -25.23
N TRP A 520 -18.89 -7.39 -25.36
CA TRP A 520 -20.06 -6.53 -25.35
C TRP A 520 -20.47 -6.18 -23.91
N SER A 521 -20.74 -4.90 -23.65
CA SER A 521 -21.09 -4.42 -22.30
C SER A 521 -22.54 -4.67 -21.91
N GLY A 522 -23.41 -5.13 -22.83
CA GLY A 522 -24.83 -5.35 -22.54
C GLY A 522 -25.12 -6.33 -21.40
N LEU A 523 -24.24 -7.29 -21.13
CA LEU A 523 -24.34 -8.16 -19.94
C LEU A 523 -24.15 -7.43 -18.60
N LEU A 524 -23.62 -6.21 -18.63
CA LEU A 524 -23.37 -5.36 -17.45
C LEU A 524 -24.26 -4.12 -17.42
N THR A 525 -24.67 -3.65 -18.59
CA THR A 525 -25.58 -2.51 -18.79
C THR A 525 -26.61 -2.92 -19.84
N PRO A 526 -27.65 -3.66 -19.44
CA PRO A 526 -28.61 -4.21 -20.38
C PRO A 526 -29.35 -3.11 -21.14
N PRO A 527 -29.95 -3.43 -22.30
CA PRO A 527 -30.90 -2.55 -22.95
C PRO A 527 -32.09 -2.25 -22.01
N PRO A 528 -32.81 -1.12 -22.22
CA PRO A 528 -33.85 -0.65 -21.29
C PRO A 528 -34.98 -1.66 -21.00
N ASP A 529 -35.22 -2.61 -21.90
CA ASP A 529 -36.31 -3.58 -21.80
C ASP A 529 -35.92 -4.88 -21.09
N PHE A 530 -34.65 -5.04 -20.67
CA PHE A 530 -34.14 -6.25 -20.05
C PHE A 530 -33.60 -6.00 -18.64
N ALA A 531 -33.97 -6.88 -17.70
CA ALA A 531 -33.32 -6.89 -16.39
C ALA A 531 -31.90 -7.49 -16.50
N ILE A 532 -30.99 -7.04 -15.63
CA ILE A 532 -29.61 -7.57 -15.57
C ILE A 532 -29.62 -9.08 -15.34
N ASP A 533 -30.48 -9.59 -14.44
CA ASP A 533 -30.55 -11.01 -14.12
C ASP A 533 -30.99 -11.85 -15.33
N ASP A 534 -31.92 -11.35 -16.16
CA ASP A 534 -32.36 -12.01 -17.38
C ASP A 534 -31.21 -12.10 -18.39
N MET A 535 -30.47 -11.01 -18.60
CA MET A 535 -29.30 -11.01 -19.49
C MET A 535 -28.19 -11.94 -19.00
N LEU A 536 -27.97 -12.03 -17.69
CA LEU A 536 -27.01 -12.98 -17.14
C LEU A 536 -27.46 -14.43 -17.37
N GLN A 537 -28.75 -14.73 -17.20
CA GLN A 537 -29.29 -16.07 -17.49
C GLN A 537 -29.16 -16.42 -18.97
N VAL A 538 -29.48 -15.48 -19.86
CA VAL A 538 -29.27 -15.63 -21.31
C VAL A 538 -27.80 -15.91 -21.60
N GLY A 539 -26.87 -15.15 -21.00
CA GLY A 539 -25.43 -15.38 -21.14
C GLY A 539 -24.98 -16.79 -20.73
N GLU A 540 -25.52 -17.37 -19.66
CA GLU A 540 -25.22 -18.76 -19.27
C GLU A 540 -25.70 -19.77 -20.32
N GLN A 541 -26.91 -19.57 -20.85
CA GLN A 541 -27.49 -20.44 -21.87
C GLN A 541 -26.70 -20.39 -23.18
N LEU A 542 -26.32 -19.18 -23.62
CA LEU A 542 -25.47 -18.95 -24.79
C LEU A 542 -24.10 -19.63 -24.67
N LEU A 543 -23.50 -19.63 -23.47
CA LEU A 543 -22.23 -20.30 -23.25
C LEU A 543 -22.36 -21.83 -23.22
N ALA A 544 -23.44 -22.35 -22.63
CA ALA A 544 -23.72 -23.78 -22.61
C ALA A 544 -23.87 -24.33 -24.04
N SER A 545 -24.61 -23.63 -24.90
CA SER A 545 -24.79 -24.04 -26.30
C SER A 545 -23.48 -24.00 -27.10
N MET A 546 -22.63 -22.99 -26.88
CA MET A 546 -21.31 -22.91 -27.49
C MET A 546 -20.41 -24.09 -27.08
N GLU A 547 -20.50 -24.54 -25.82
CA GLU A 547 -19.78 -25.75 -25.38
C GLU A 547 -20.33 -27.03 -26.02
N GLU A 548 -21.65 -27.16 -26.12
CA GLU A 548 -22.27 -28.28 -26.80
C GLU A 548 -21.83 -28.36 -28.26
N GLN A 549 -21.78 -27.22 -28.97
CA GLN A 549 -21.23 -27.14 -30.32
C GLN A 549 -19.76 -27.57 -30.37
N ARG A 550 -18.94 -27.12 -29.40
CA ARG A 550 -17.52 -27.53 -29.32
C ARG A 550 -17.34 -29.03 -29.04
N ARG A 551 -18.26 -29.66 -28.30
CA ARG A 551 -18.22 -31.10 -27.99
C ARG A 551 -18.77 -31.96 -29.14
N ALA A 552 -19.86 -31.53 -29.78
CA ALA A 552 -20.53 -32.27 -30.85
C ALA A 552 -19.63 -32.48 -32.07
N CYS A 553 -18.77 -31.51 -32.40
CA CYS A 553 -17.90 -31.58 -33.58
C CYS A 553 -16.55 -32.29 -33.31
N GLN A 554 -16.50 -33.23 -32.36
CA GLN A 554 -15.39 -34.19 -32.23
C GLN A 554 -15.55 -35.41 -33.15
N SER A 555 -16.62 -35.47 -33.95
CA SER A 555 -16.83 -36.47 -35.01
C SER A 555 -16.35 -35.95 -36.38
N ASP A 556 -15.77 -36.83 -37.19
CA ASP A 556 -15.03 -36.52 -38.43
C ASP A 556 -15.84 -35.88 -39.59
N ASP A 557 -17.17 -35.78 -39.51
CA ASP A 557 -18.01 -35.39 -40.67
C ASP A 557 -18.20 -33.88 -40.86
N GLU A 558 -18.03 -33.03 -39.83
CA GLU A 558 -18.05 -31.56 -40.00
C GLU A 558 -17.29 -30.84 -38.87
N PRO A 559 -16.22 -30.08 -39.16
CA PRO A 559 -15.43 -29.41 -38.13
C PRO A 559 -16.20 -28.24 -37.48
N PRO A 560 -16.00 -27.98 -36.18
CA PRO A 560 -16.73 -26.94 -35.46
C PRO A 560 -16.40 -25.54 -35.99
N GLY A 561 -17.41 -24.66 -36.03
CA GLY A 561 -17.24 -23.27 -36.42
C GLY A 561 -18.50 -22.42 -36.18
N PRO A 562 -18.41 -21.11 -36.40
CA PRO A 562 -19.56 -20.23 -36.29
C PRO A 562 -20.53 -20.47 -37.46
N ALA A 563 -21.80 -20.15 -37.24
CA ALA A 563 -22.77 -20.07 -38.30
C ALA A 563 -22.58 -18.75 -39.07
N TRP A 564 -22.43 -18.84 -40.39
CA TRP A 564 -22.18 -17.69 -41.25
C TRP A 564 -23.49 -17.16 -41.80
N LEU A 565 -23.80 -15.90 -41.50
CA LEU A 565 -24.96 -15.20 -42.06
C LEU A 565 -24.66 -14.77 -43.49
N LEU A 566 -25.67 -14.89 -44.34
CA LEU A 566 -25.64 -14.46 -45.73
C LEU A 566 -26.10 -13.00 -45.83
N GLU A 567 -25.76 -12.33 -46.93
CA GLU A 567 -26.15 -10.93 -47.16
C GLU A 567 -27.67 -10.73 -47.13
N GLN A 568 -28.42 -11.73 -47.60
CA GLN A 568 -29.89 -11.75 -47.57
C GLN A 568 -30.46 -11.79 -46.14
N ASP A 569 -29.72 -12.35 -45.18
CA ASP A 569 -30.16 -12.44 -43.77
C ASP A 569 -29.96 -11.09 -43.04
N LEU A 570 -29.29 -10.14 -43.70
CA LEU A 570 -28.90 -8.82 -43.17
C LEU A 570 -29.43 -7.68 -44.05
N GLU A 571 -30.53 -7.88 -44.79
CA GLU A 571 -31.15 -6.79 -45.58
C GLU A 571 -31.93 -5.81 -44.68
N THR A 572 -32.68 -6.31 -43.68
CA THR A 572 -33.40 -5.47 -42.71
C THR A 572 -33.30 -6.02 -41.28
N VAL A 573 -33.52 -5.16 -40.28
CA VAL A 573 -33.49 -5.56 -38.86
C VAL A 573 -34.61 -6.55 -38.56
N GLU A 574 -35.79 -6.38 -39.16
CA GLU A 574 -36.95 -7.24 -38.95
C GLU A 574 -36.70 -8.65 -39.47
N GLN A 575 -36.06 -8.80 -40.63
CA GLN A 575 -35.71 -10.12 -41.17
C GLN A 575 -34.70 -10.85 -40.28
N LEU A 576 -33.72 -10.11 -39.74
CA LEU A 576 -32.78 -10.66 -38.79
C LEU A 576 -33.48 -11.10 -37.50
N GLN A 577 -34.42 -10.30 -36.99
CA GLN A 577 -35.22 -10.65 -35.81
C GLN A 577 -36.05 -11.91 -36.05
N GLU A 578 -36.74 -12.02 -37.20
CA GLU A 578 -37.47 -13.23 -37.58
C GLU A 578 -36.56 -14.45 -37.62
N LEU A 579 -35.36 -14.34 -38.22
CA LEU A 579 -34.36 -15.42 -38.27
C LEU A 579 -33.90 -15.87 -36.87
N LEU A 580 -33.69 -14.92 -35.95
CA LEU A 580 -33.25 -15.21 -34.59
C LEU A 580 -34.37 -15.85 -33.73
N VAL A 581 -35.62 -15.42 -33.93
CA VAL A 581 -36.81 -15.93 -33.23
C VAL A 581 -37.22 -17.33 -33.71
N ASP A 582 -37.32 -17.55 -35.03
CA ASP A 582 -37.96 -18.74 -35.59
C ASP A 582 -37.14 -20.03 -35.48
N HIS A 583 -35.83 -19.94 -35.22
CA HIS A 583 -34.93 -21.08 -35.41
C HIS A 583 -34.30 -21.69 -34.16
N GLY A 584 -34.67 -21.28 -32.94
CA GLY A 584 -33.90 -21.70 -31.74
C GLY A 584 -32.40 -21.36 -31.88
N CYS A 585 -32.12 -20.37 -32.73
CA CYS A 585 -30.82 -20.05 -33.30
C CYS A 585 -30.10 -18.95 -32.51
N GLY A 586 -30.80 -18.26 -31.60
CA GLY A 586 -30.23 -17.33 -30.63
C GLY A 586 -29.35 -17.99 -29.56
N GLN A 587 -28.64 -19.05 -29.92
CA GLN A 587 -27.73 -19.85 -29.10
C GLN A 587 -26.55 -20.37 -29.94
N ARG A 588 -26.17 -19.66 -31.00
CA ARG A 588 -25.04 -20.01 -31.88
C ARG A 588 -24.04 -18.86 -31.90
N VAL A 589 -22.77 -19.18 -32.13
CA VAL A 589 -21.79 -18.15 -32.52
C VAL A 589 -22.08 -17.73 -33.95
N TRP A 590 -22.26 -16.43 -34.17
CA TRP A 590 -22.52 -15.86 -35.50
C TRP A 590 -21.26 -15.26 -36.11
N ALA A 591 -21.18 -15.35 -37.43
CA ALA A 591 -20.15 -14.68 -38.21
C ALA A 591 -20.72 -14.07 -39.48
N VAL A 592 -20.19 -12.91 -39.88
CA VAL A 592 -20.56 -12.22 -41.13
C VAL A 592 -19.31 -12.05 -41.99
N THR A 593 -19.47 -12.18 -43.31
CA THR A 593 -18.36 -12.02 -44.27
C THR A 593 -18.30 -10.62 -44.89
N SER A 594 -19.43 -9.90 -44.90
CA SER A 594 -19.57 -8.52 -45.36
C SER A 594 -20.42 -7.72 -44.38
N LEU A 595 -20.19 -6.41 -44.30
CA LEU A 595 -21.01 -5.53 -43.46
C LEU A 595 -22.20 -4.98 -44.27
N PRO A 596 -23.40 -4.92 -43.67
CA PRO A 596 -24.55 -4.27 -44.27
C PRO A 596 -24.26 -2.81 -44.64
N ARG A 597 -24.94 -2.31 -45.68
CA ARG A 597 -24.74 -0.93 -46.16
C ARG A 597 -25.38 0.11 -45.24
N THR A 598 -26.46 -0.25 -44.56
CA THR A 598 -27.24 0.58 -43.63
C THR A 598 -27.52 -0.22 -42.36
N ASP A 599 -27.79 0.48 -41.26
CA ASP A 599 -28.33 -0.06 -39.99
C ASP A 599 -27.51 -1.18 -39.32
N TRP A 600 -26.21 -1.27 -39.64
CA TRP A 600 -25.31 -2.28 -39.07
C TRP A 600 -25.20 -2.16 -37.54
N ASP A 601 -25.31 -0.95 -36.99
CA ASP A 601 -25.36 -0.70 -35.55
C ASP A 601 -26.54 -1.40 -34.87
N PHE A 602 -27.74 -1.29 -35.45
CA PHE A 602 -28.94 -1.97 -34.96
C PHE A 602 -28.86 -3.49 -35.16
N MET A 603 -28.40 -3.95 -36.33
CA MET A 603 -28.23 -5.39 -36.59
C MET A 603 -27.18 -6.02 -35.68
N ALA A 604 -26.06 -5.34 -35.44
CA ALA A 604 -25.02 -5.82 -34.54
C ALA A 604 -25.51 -5.88 -33.09
N GLN A 605 -26.33 -4.91 -32.65
CA GLN A 605 -26.94 -4.93 -31.33
C GLN A 605 -27.80 -6.19 -31.15
N GLU A 606 -28.71 -6.44 -32.11
CA GLU A 606 -29.58 -7.62 -32.12
C GLU A 606 -28.77 -8.93 -32.10
N LEU A 607 -27.72 -9.03 -32.94
CA LEU A 607 -26.85 -10.20 -32.95
C LEU A 607 -26.16 -10.44 -31.60
N LEU A 608 -25.62 -9.37 -30.98
CA LEU A 608 -24.89 -9.44 -29.71
C LEU A 608 -25.77 -9.85 -28.52
N GLU A 609 -27.07 -9.50 -28.55
CA GLU A 609 -28.05 -9.95 -27.57
C GLU A 609 -28.32 -11.46 -27.65
N HIS A 610 -28.16 -12.05 -28.84
CA HIS A 610 -28.54 -13.43 -29.15
C HIS A 610 -27.34 -14.37 -29.41
N THR A 611 -26.12 -13.98 -29.07
CA THR A 611 -24.92 -14.78 -29.34
C THR A 611 -23.85 -14.69 -28.25
N PRO A 612 -23.18 -15.81 -27.89
CA PRO A 612 -22.02 -15.74 -27.01
C PRO A 612 -20.82 -15.14 -27.72
N ALA A 613 -20.75 -15.17 -29.05
CA ALA A 613 -19.67 -14.54 -29.78
C ALA A 613 -20.11 -14.13 -31.19
N LEU A 614 -19.68 -12.95 -31.61
CA LEU A 614 -19.90 -12.42 -32.96
C LEU A 614 -18.54 -12.20 -33.63
N VAL A 615 -18.40 -12.63 -34.89
CA VAL A 615 -17.22 -12.38 -35.72
C VAL A 615 -17.62 -11.56 -36.94
N TRP A 616 -16.92 -10.46 -37.22
CA TRP A 616 -17.23 -9.58 -38.35
C TRP A 616 -15.96 -8.95 -38.93
N PRO A 617 -15.97 -8.47 -40.19
CA PRO A 617 -14.79 -7.88 -40.78
C PRO A 617 -14.42 -6.51 -40.20
N ARG A 618 -13.12 -6.21 -40.21
CA ARG A 618 -12.58 -4.87 -39.91
C ARG A 618 -12.87 -3.85 -41.00
N GLN A 619 -13.06 -4.31 -42.23
CA GLN A 619 -13.37 -3.50 -43.40
C GLN A 619 -14.74 -3.89 -43.96
N LYS A 620 -15.28 -3.10 -44.90
CA LYS A 620 -16.61 -3.38 -45.45
C LYS A 620 -16.73 -4.76 -46.12
N ASP A 621 -15.63 -5.25 -46.67
CA ASP A 621 -15.60 -6.52 -47.41
C ASP A 621 -14.28 -7.26 -47.17
N ILE A 622 -14.32 -8.59 -47.30
CA ILE A 622 -13.20 -9.51 -47.13
C ILE A 622 -12.89 -10.09 -48.50
N GLY A 623 -11.70 -9.79 -49.04
CA GLY A 623 -11.33 -10.21 -50.40
C GLY A 623 -11.35 -11.72 -50.65
N ASP A 624 -11.17 -12.55 -49.62
CA ASP A 624 -11.32 -14.01 -49.70
C ASP A 624 -12.10 -14.56 -48.49
N ALA A 625 -13.42 -14.61 -48.63
CA ALA A 625 -14.31 -15.14 -47.60
C ALA A 625 -14.06 -16.64 -47.33
N GLN A 626 -13.69 -17.43 -48.34
CA GLN A 626 -13.47 -18.88 -48.15
C GLN A 626 -12.21 -19.15 -47.31
N ALA A 627 -11.13 -18.44 -47.59
CA ALA A 627 -9.90 -18.53 -46.80
C ALA A 627 -10.13 -18.10 -45.35
N LEU A 628 -10.94 -17.07 -45.11
CA LEU A 628 -11.33 -16.69 -43.76
C LEU A 628 -12.12 -17.78 -43.06
N GLN A 629 -13.18 -18.31 -43.69
CA GLN A 629 -13.99 -19.37 -43.10
C GLN A 629 -13.14 -20.59 -42.75
N ALA A 630 -12.22 -20.99 -43.63
CA ALA A 630 -11.28 -22.08 -43.39
C ALA A 630 -10.34 -21.78 -42.21
N SER A 631 -9.80 -20.56 -42.13
CA SER A 631 -8.91 -20.15 -41.04
C SER A 631 -9.64 -20.09 -39.69
N VAL A 632 -10.87 -19.55 -39.64
CA VAL A 632 -11.71 -19.52 -38.43
C VAL A 632 -12.03 -20.94 -37.96
N ARG A 633 -12.40 -21.86 -38.87
CA ARG A 633 -12.63 -23.28 -38.54
C ARG A 633 -11.36 -23.94 -37.99
N LYS A 634 -10.22 -23.75 -38.66
CA LYS A 634 -8.93 -24.32 -38.23
C LYS A 634 -8.52 -23.89 -36.82
N HIS A 635 -8.77 -22.62 -36.48
CA HIS A 635 -8.35 -22.03 -35.21
C HIS A 635 -9.46 -21.96 -34.16
N TRP A 636 -10.62 -22.58 -34.40
CA TRP A 636 -11.83 -22.44 -33.57
C TRP A 636 -11.63 -22.61 -32.06
N GLN A 637 -10.83 -23.60 -31.66
CA GLN A 637 -10.55 -23.89 -30.25
C GLN A 637 -9.66 -22.85 -29.57
N ALA A 638 -8.89 -22.09 -30.36
CA ALA A 638 -7.96 -21.07 -29.88
C ALA A 638 -8.48 -19.63 -30.12
N LEU A 639 -9.74 -19.49 -30.55
CA LEU A 639 -10.42 -18.20 -30.59
C LEU A 639 -10.95 -17.82 -29.19
N PRO A 640 -10.87 -16.52 -28.82
CA PRO A 640 -10.51 -15.37 -29.66
C PRO A 640 -9.00 -15.04 -29.70
N GLN A 641 -8.14 -15.75 -28.95
CA GLN A 641 -6.73 -15.38 -28.77
C GLN A 641 -5.93 -15.35 -30.08
N GLN A 642 -6.22 -16.26 -31.02
CA GLN A 642 -5.56 -16.28 -32.32
C GLN A 642 -5.88 -15.05 -33.19
N ILE A 643 -7.07 -14.45 -33.06
CA ILE A 643 -7.42 -13.21 -33.77
C ILE A 643 -6.59 -12.04 -33.23
N ALA A 644 -6.47 -11.92 -31.91
CA ALA A 644 -5.62 -10.89 -31.28
C ALA A 644 -4.14 -11.06 -31.66
N HIS A 645 -3.66 -12.31 -31.73
CA HIS A 645 -2.30 -12.64 -32.17
C HIS A 645 -2.05 -12.30 -33.64
N ALA A 646 -2.98 -12.68 -34.53
CA ALA A 646 -2.93 -12.37 -35.95
C ALA A 646 -2.91 -10.84 -36.20
N TYR A 647 -3.76 -10.10 -35.49
CA TYR A 647 -3.78 -8.64 -35.54
C TYR A 647 -2.45 -8.01 -35.11
N ARG A 648 -1.85 -8.48 -34.01
CA ARG A 648 -0.54 -7.99 -33.53
C ARG A 648 0.59 -8.28 -34.52
N LYS A 649 0.61 -9.49 -35.11
CA LYS A 649 1.56 -9.85 -36.17
C LYS A 649 1.45 -8.90 -37.36
N GLN A 650 0.23 -8.62 -37.82
CA GLN A 650 -0.03 -7.71 -38.94
C GLN A 650 0.52 -6.30 -38.68
N LEU A 651 0.35 -5.77 -37.46
CA LEU A 651 0.87 -4.46 -37.07
C LEU A 651 2.40 -4.40 -37.00
N SER A 652 3.05 -5.50 -36.57
CA SER A 652 4.49 -5.51 -36.33
C SER A 652 5.32 -5.62 -37.62
N ARG A 653 4.74 -6.07 -38.74
CA ARG A 653 5.38 -6.20 -40.08
C ARG A 653 6.71 -7.00 -40.11
N THR A 654 7.08 -7.67 -39.02
CA THR A 654 8.42 -8.23 -38.80
C THR A 654 8.53 -9.74 -39.03
N VAL A 655 7.44 -10.45 -39.30
CA VAL A 655 7.46 -11.90 -39.52
C VAL A 655 6.63 -12.23 -40.76
N GLN A 656 7.27 -12.74 -41.81
CA GLN A 656 6.57 -13.50 -42.85
C GLN A 656 5.99 -14.74 -42.17
N ASP A 657 4.66 -14.88 -42.16
CA ASP A 657 3.99 -16.07 -41.65
C ASP A 657 4.32 -17.21 -42.63
N PRO A 658 5.13 -18.22 -42.24
CA PRO A 658 5.62 -19.23 -43.18
C PRO A 658 4.49 -20.02 -43.85
N ASP A 659 3.35 -20.14 -43.15
CA ASP A 659 2.15 -20.86 -43.60
C ASP A 659 1.05 -19.94 -44.15
N GLY A 660 1.14 -18.61 -43.98
CA GLY A 660 0.12 -17.64 -44.45
C GLY A 660 -1.28 -17.73 -43.78
N ASP A 661 -1.49 -18.70 -42.89
CA ASP A 661 -2.81 -19.11 -42.39
C ASP A 661 -3.47 -18.14 -41.40
N LEU A 662 -2.68 -17.32 -40.68
CA LEU A 662 -3.21 -16.35 -39.72
C LEU A 662 -3.60 -15.02 -40.38
N GLY A 663 -3.16 -14.80 -41.63
CA GLY A 663 -3.46 -13.58 -42.39
C GLY A 663 -4.95 -13.23 -42.45
N PRO A 664 -5.83 -14.18 -42.80
CA PRO A 664 -7.28 -13.95 -42.82
C PRO A 664 -7.87 -13.57 -41.45
N LEU A 665 -7.38 -14.14 -40.34
CA LEU A 665 -7.88 -13.81 -38.99
C LEU A 665 -7.56 -12.36 -38.58
N ALA A 666 -6.50 -11.76 -39.12
CA ALA A 666 -6.18 -10.37 -38.83
C ALA A 666 -7.22 -9.40 -39.44
N ALA A 667 -7.98 -9.84 -40.46
CA ALA A 667 -8.98 -9.04 -41.14
C ALA A 667 -10.34 -8.97 -40.39
N VAL A 668 -10.52 -9.73 -39.31
CA VAL A 668 -11.77 -9.76 -38.53
C VAL A 668 -11.62 -9.15 -37.13
N ARG A 669 -12.77 -8.83 -36.57
CA ARG A 669 -13.01 -8.45 -35.18
C ARG A 669 -13.93 -9.47 -34.54
N THR A 670 -13.95 -9.43 -33.22
CA THR A 670 -14.88 -10.24 -32.44
C THR A 670 -15.50 -9.44 -31.32
N ALA A 671 -16.62 -9.91 -30.82
CA ALA A 671 -17.06 -9.70 -29.44
C ALA A 671 -17.26 -11.10 -28.90
N TRP A 672 -16.62 -11.43 -27.79
CA TRP A 672 -16.54 -12.82 -27.33
C TRP A 672 -16.89 -12.93 -25.86
N HIS A 673 -17.84 -13.77 -25.50
CA HIS A 673 -18.17 -14.12 -24.12
C HIS A 673 -17.62 -15.51 -23.80
N ASP A 674 -17.09 -15.66 -22.58
CA ASP A 674 -16.64 -16.94 -22.04
C ASP A 674 -17.06 -17.06 -20.58
N HIS A 675 -16.81 -18.22 -19.96
CA HIS A 675 -17.16 -18.48 -18.57
C HIS A 675 -16.50 -17.51 -17.57
N ASP A 676 -15.31 -17.01 -17.87
CA ASP A 676 -14.62 -16.11 -16.95
C ASP A 676 -15.18 -14.69 -17.02
N TRP A 677 -15.64 -14.27 -18.21
CA TRP A 677 -16.42 -13.06 -18.40
C TRP A 677 -17.79 -13.17 -17.72
N GLN A 678 -18.50 -14.27 -17.92
CA GLN A 678 -19.80 -14.51 -17.29
C GLN A 678 -19.71 -14.50 -15.75
N ALA A 679 -18.72 -15.20 -15.19
CA ALA A 679 -18.47 -15.19 -13.75
C ALA A 679 -18.11 -13.78 -13.23
N PHE A 680 -17.39 -12.97 -14.02
CA PHE A 680 -17.13 -11.58 -13.69
C PHE A 680 -18.43 -10.75 -13.68
N CYS A 681 -19.27 -10.89 -14.71
CA CYS A 681 -20.54 -10.16 -14.82
C CYS A 681 -21.50 -10.48 -13.66
N GLN A 682 -21.68 -11.77 -13.34
CA GLN A 682 -22.49 -12.20 -12.20
C GLN A 682 -22.00 -11.65 -10.87
N ARG A 683 -20.68 -11.63 -10.66
CA ARG A 683 -20.10 -11.05 -9.45
C ARG A 683 -20.41 -9.55 -9.37
N ARG A 684 -20.26 -8.82 -10.48
CA ARG A 684 -20.54 -7.38 -10.53
C ARG A 684 -22.00 -7.10 -10.24
N ALA A 685 -22.94 -7.79 -10.88
CA ALA A 685 -24.37 -7.63 -10.64
C ALA A 685 -24.73 -7.82 -9.15
N ARG A 686 -24.20 -8.88 -8.51
CA ARG A 686 -24.39 -9.13 -7.07
C ARG A 686 -23.82 -8.03 -6.16
N ALA A 687 -22.76 -7.33 -6.59
CA ALA A 687 -22.18 -6.22 -5.84
C ALA A 687 -23.05 -4.95 -5.96
N VAL A 688 -23.61 -4.68 -7.14
CA VAL A 688 -24.51 -3.54 -7.39
C VAL A 688 -25.75 -3.58 -6.49
N VAL A 689 -26.36 -4.76 -6.31
CA VAL A 689 -27.51 -4.96 -5.41
C VAL A 689 -27.18 -4.58 -3.95
N ARG A 690 -25.90 -4.65 -3.55
CA ARG A 690 -25.45 -4.35 -2.17
C ARG A 690 -25.10 -2.88 -1.94
N ALA A 691 -24.75 -2.12 -2.99
CA ALA A 691 -24.32 -0.72 -2.89
C ALA A 691 -24.84 0.15 -4.07
N PRO A 692 -26.16 0.42 -4.12
CA PRO A 692 -26.80 1.07 -5.28
C PRO A 692 -26.44 2.54 -5.51
N HIS A 693 -25.63 3.15 -4.63
CA HIS A 693 -25.18 4.55 -4.75
C HIS A 693 -23.89 4.70 -5.57
N GLU A 694 -23.17 3.60 -5.82
CA GLU A 694 -21.93 3.59 -6.61
C GLU A 694 -22.18 3.40 -8.12
N THR A 695 -23.45 3.21 -8.51
CA THR A 695 -23.86 2.88 -9.87
C THR A 695 -24.51 4.03 -10.62
N THR A 696 -24.44 3.98 -11.95
CA THR A 696 -25.08 4.98 -12.83
C THR A 696 -26.60 4.81 -12.84
N SER A 697 -27.32 5.81 -13.35
CA SER A 697 -28.79 5.75 -13.46
C SER A 697 -29.28 4.55 -14.30
N LYS A 698 -28.49 4.09 -15.29
CA LYS A 698 -28.79 2.95 -16.17
C LYS A 698 -28.52 1.60 -15.51
N GLU A 699 -27.60 1.55 -14.56
CA GLU A 699 -27.36 0.35 -13.73
C GLU A 699 -28.36 0.24 -12.55
N ARG A 700 -29.11 1.32 -12.27
CA ARG A 700 -30.16 1.37 -11.23
C ARG A 700 -31.57 1.20 -11.77
N ALA A 701 -31.81 1.62 -13.01
CA ALA A 701 -33.03 1.35 -13.76
C ALA A 701 -33.05 -0.13 -14.15
#